data_AF-A0A673K857-F1
#
_entry.id   AF-A0A673K857-F1
#
_cell.length_a   1.000
_cell.length_b   1.000
_cell.length_c   1.000
_cell.angle_alpha   90.00
_cell.angle_beta   90.00
_cell.angle_gamma   90.00
#
_symmetry.space_group_name_H-M   'P 1'
#
loop_
_entity.id
_entity.type
_entity.pdbx_description
1 polymer ?
#
loop_
_entity_poly.entity_id
_entity_poly.type
_entity_poly.pdbx_seq_one_letter_code
_entity_poly.pdbx_strand_id
1 'polypeptide(L)'
;MDEQALMGLNPNADACYRQRALAYFEQLKESLDGWEVCAQALAKGVYSDDHVKFFCFQVLEHQIKFRHGSLTAAQQQLIRETLMKWLQAQLMNVHPEKPFIRNKVAQVLALTFVMEYLTLWPKFFFDILNLVGLNPNGVDIYLRTLMAIDAEVVDRDILHSPEETRRNTLIKDSMRERCIPALVESWFQILQTYQHTHSELTCQCLEVVGAYVSWIDLNLIANDRFVNLLLSHMSMEELREEACDCLFEIVNKGMDPVDKTKLVESLCQVLQSAGFFSIEQEEDVDFLAKFSRLVNGMGQSLVLSWTKLSKMGDVKVSAETLRAVEGKVPLMLQLLIHEDDDISANIVGFCYDYLHVLKQLPALNEQQKTNVEAIMLAVMNKLKYDDEYNFENEGEDEAMFVEYRKQLKMLLDRLAQVSPELLLEAVHRVFNATMQNWQTVQFMEVEMAIRLLYMLGEALPASHGAHFSGDTTKTSTLQSMMRTLIICGVSEYQHSSVTLEFFETVVRYDKFFLVEPQHIPSVLMAFLDHRGLRHSSPKVRSRVAYLFSRFIKTLYKHMNAFIEDILSRIQDLLELAPPENGFPVLLSSDDQLFMFETAGVLIVNGESPAERKQALMRSLLTPLMEAFRMLLAKLPQEASEERQAVLADYLSHAVGFASRTSKAFSNKQTVKQCGCSEVYLDCLQTFLPAISCPVQRGPLRSAVRSFLHRMIICLEEEVLPFIPAASQHMLKDCEPRDLQEFIPLISQITAKFKVQGCTINQNKPVKFTVNAAPHKLMLQQPDVKVLKNYMKVFQEPSCCLHIPLSVRFYVAVLTHFYCVCAGFFPAGQTLKLELSSGATYRPP
;
A
#
# COMPACT_ATOMS: atom_id res chain seq x y z
N MET A 1 40.50 -5.88 31.55
CA MET A 1 39.58 -6.55 30.62
C MET A 1 40.35 -7.66 29.90
N ASP A 2 39.68 -8.68 29.35
CA ASP A 2 40.35 -9.71 28.52
C ASP A 2 40.78 -9.08 27.18
N GLU A 3 42.04 -8.66 27.10
CA GLU A 3 42.60 -8.02 25.90
C GLU A 3 42.53 -8.92 24.66
N GLN A 4 42.57 -10.25 24.81
CA GLN A 4 42.44 -11.17 23.68
C GLN A 4 41.01 -11.24 23.15
N ALA A 5 40.02 -11.09 24.01
CA ALA A 5 38.62 -10.99 23.58
C ALA A 5 38.35 -9.66 22.87
N LEU A 6 38.96 -8.57 23.35
CA LEU A 6 38.80 -7.23 22.75
C LEU A 6 39.38 -7.12 21.32
N MET A 7 40.38 -7.95 20.96
CA MET A 7 40.88 -8.02 19.58
C MET A 7 39.81 -8.42 18.56
N GLY A 8 38.74 -9.11 18.99
CA GLY A 8 37.61 -9.46 18.14
C GLY A 8 36.67 -8.31 17.78
N LEU A 9 36.84 -7.13 18.39
CA LEU A 9 36.06 -5.92 18.07
C LEU A 9 36.62 -5.16 16.85
N ASN A 10 37.81 -5.52 16.37
CA ASN A 10 38.37 -4.95 15.16
C ASN A 10 37.54 -5.41 13.92
N PRO A 11 37.14 -4.51 13.01
CA PRO A 11 36.41 -4.86 11.79
C PRO A 11 37.09 -5.97 10.96
N ASN A 12 38.42 -6.03 11.01
CA ASN A 12 39.24 -7.01 10.29
C ASN A 12 39.53 -8.30 11.08
N ALA A 13 38.93 -8.49 12.26
CA ALA A 13 39.15 -9.68 13.07
C ALA A 13 38.48 -10.92 12.47
N ASP A 14 39.13 -12.08 12.58
CA ASP A 14 38.56 -13.36 12.14
C ASP A 14 37.29 -13.73 12.92
N ALA A 15 36.43 -14.56 12.31
CA ALA A 15 35.15 -14.97 12.88
C ALA A 15 35.27 -15.57 14.30
N CYS A 16 36.35 -16.32 14.59
CA CYS A 16 36.59 -16.90 15.91
C CYS A 16 36.83 -15.83 16.99
N TYR A 17 37.61 -14.78 16.67
CA TYR A 17 37.86 -13.67 17.59
C TYR A 17 36.59 -12.83 17.80
N ARG A 18 35.79 -12.58 16.75
CA ARG A 18 34.49 -11.90 16.88
C ARG A 18 33.53 -12.67 17.79
N GLN A 19 33.46 -13.99 17.65
CA GLN A 19 32.62 -14.84 18.50
C GLN A 19 33.07 -14.81 19.96
N ARG A 20 34.39 -14.79 20.20
CA ARG A 20 34.96 -14.63 21.54
C ARG A 20 34.65 -13.26 22.15
N ALA A 21 34.69 -12.18 21.36
CA ALA A 21 34.30 -10.83 21.81
C ALA A 21 32.82 -10.76 22.21
N LEU A 22 31.94 -11.36 21.41
CA LEU A 22 30.50 -11.43 21.71
C LEU A 22 30.21 -12.26 22.97
N ALA A 23 30.87 -13.41 23.13
CA ALA A 23 30.73 -14.22 24.34
C ALA A 23 31.20 -13.44 25.59
N TYR A 24 32.30 -12.70 25.48
CA TYR A 24 32.79 -11.85 26.56
C TYR A 24 31.82 -10.70 26.87
N PHE A 25 31.13 -10.15 25.86
CA PHE A 25 30.09 -9.13 26.05
C PHE A 25 28.94 -9.63 26.92
N GLU A 26 28.37 -10.78 26.56
CA GLU A 26 27.26 -11.37 27.32
C GLU A 26 27.71 -11.73 28.74
N GLN A 27 28.94 -12.23 28.91
CA GLN A 27 29.51 -12.48 30.22
C GLN A 27 29.60 -11.20 31.08
N LEU A 28 30.00 -10.07 30.50
CA LEU A 28 30.11 -8.80 31.23
C LEU A 28 28.75 -8.21 31.60
N LYS A 29 27.71 -8.42 30.77
CA LYS A 29 26.33 -8.02 31.10
C LYS A 29 25.72 -8.88 32.21
N GLU A 30 26.01 -10.18 32.21
CA GLU A 30 25.49 -11.09 33.22
C GLU A 30 26.17 -10.87 34.58
N SER A 31 27.46 -10.52 34.57
CA SER A 31 28.26 -10.23 35.76
C SER A 31 27.71 -9.04 36.58
N LEU A 32 27.76 -9.15 37.91
CA LEU A 32 27.34 -8.07 38.83
C LEU A 32 28.32 -6.89 38.82
N ASP A 33 29.62 -7.16 38.63
CA ASP A 33 30.70 -6.17 38.74
C ASP A 33 31.37 -5.88 37.39
N GLY A 34 30.92 -6.54 36.31
CA GLY A 34 31.51 -6.43 34.97
C GLY A 34 31.49 -4.99 34.43
N TRP A 35 30.43 -4.24 34.74
CA TRP A 35 30.30 -2.85 34.35
C TRP A 35 31.30 -1.91 35.07
N GLU A 36 31.75 -2.23 36.29
CA GLU A 36 32.72 -1.41 37.03
C GLU A 36 34.08 -1.40 36.34
N VAL A 37 34.47 -2.53 35.74
CA VAL A 37 35.70 -2.65 34.96
C VAL A 37 35.63 -1.76 33.72
N CYS A 38 34.48 -1.77 33.02
CA CYS A 38 34.23 -0.87 31.88
C CYS A 38 34.23 0.60 32.30
N ALA A 39 33.61 0.92 33.44
CA ALA A 39 33.56 2.28 33.98
C ALA A 39 34.97 2.83 34.30
N GLN A 40 35.79 2.04 34.98
CA GLN A 40 37.18 2.42 35.29
C GLN A 40 38.03 2.56 34.03
N ALA A 41 37.83 1.70 33.03
CA ALA A 41 38.54 1.78 31.75
C ALA A 41 38.23 3.08 31.00
N LEU A 42 36.96 3.50 31.01
CA LEU A 42 36.51 4.76 30.42
C LEU A 42 37.03 5.97 31.20
N ALA A 43 36.91 5.99 32.52
CA ALA A 43 37.34 7.12 33.35
C ALA A 43 38.86 7.38 33.28
N LYS A 44 39.67 6.32 33.16
CA LYS A 44 41.13 6.43 33.05
C LYS A 44 41.62 6.64 31.61
N GLY A 45 40.74 6.53 30.61
CA GLY A 45 41.12 6.62 29.20
C GLY A 45 42.13 5.54 28.78
N VAL A 46 42.01 4.32 29.31
CA VAL A 46 43.02 3.25 29.12
C VAL A 46 43.13 2.81 27.67
N TYR A 47 42.01 2.84 26.93
CA TYR A 47 41.93 2.33 25.56
C TYR A 47 41.72 3.48 24.57
N SER A 48 42.59 3.54 23.56
CA SER A 48 42.43 4.44 22.41
C SER A 48 41.47 3.88 21.35
N ASP A 49 41.18 2.57 21.37
CA ASP A 49 40.30 1.92 20.39
C ASP A 49 38.83 2.31 20.59
N ASP A 50 38.24 2.86 19.53
CA ASP A 50 36.88 3.38 19.50
C ASP A 50 35.80 2.31 19.73
N HIS A 51 36.02 1.09 19.23
CA HIS A 51 35.07 -0.02 19.39
C HIS A 51 35.09 -0.54 20.83
N VAL A 52 36.26 -0.55 21.47
CA VAL A 52 36.39 -0.90 22.90
C VAL A 52 35.69 0.14 23.77
N LYS A 53 35.86 1.45 23.48
CA LYS A 53 35.13 2.51 24.19
C LYS A 53 33.61 2.33 24.04
N PHE A 54 33.13 2.15 22.81
CA PHE A 54 31.72 1.93 22.53
C PHE A 54 31.16 0.72 23.27
N PHE A 55 31.90 -0.40 23.24
CA PHE A 55 31.58 -1.61 23.97
C PHE A 55 31.44 -1.36 25.47
N CYS A 56 32.37 -0.60 26.08
CA CYS A 56 32.30 -0.25 27.49
C CYS A 56 31.04 0.56 27.83
N PHE A 57 30.68 1.53 26.99
CA PHE A 57 29.43 2.28 27.15
C PHE A 57 28.19 1.40 26.97
N GLN A 58 28.23 0.41 26.08
CA GLN A 58 27.13 -0.53 25.88
C GLN A 58 26.90 -1.44 27.10
N VAL A 59 27.97 -1.84 27.79
CA VAL A 59 27.85 -2.58 29.07
C VAL A 59 27.24 -1.67 30.15
N LEU A 60 27.69 -0.42 30.25
CA LEU A 60 27.12 0.57 31.19
C LEU A 60 25.64 0.85 30.93
N GLU A 61 25.27 1.06 29.66
CA GLU A 61 23.88 1.23 29.23
C GLU A 61 23.00 0.08 29.71
N HIS A 62 23.42 -1.18 29.48
CA HIS A 62 22.68 -2.35 29.92
C HIS A 62 22.47 -2.36 31.43
N GLN A 63 23.52 -2.04 32.20
CA GLN A 63 23.44 -1.99 33.66
C GLN A 63 22.45 -0.91 34.14
N ILE A 64 22.49 0.29 33.54
CA ILE A 64 21.59 1.40 33.90
C ILE A 64 20.14 1.09 33.50
N LYS A 65 19.93 0.47 32.33
CA LYS A 65 18.57 0.20 31.83
C LYS A 65 17.85 -0.90 32.61
N PHE A 66 18.54 -1.99 32.96
CA PHE A 66 17.88 -3.19 33.50
C PHE A 66 18.17 -3.47 34.97
N ARG A 67 19.28 -2.97 35.53
CA ARG A 67 19.76 -3.36 36.88
C ARG A 67 20.06 -2.18 37.80
N HIS A 68 19.68 -0.96 37.42
CA HIS A 68 20.02 0.24 38.19
C HIS A 68 19.44 0.25 39.62
N GLY A 69 18.23 -0.28 39.82
CA GLY A 69 17.62 -0.38 41.15
C GLY A 69 18.33 -1.35 42.10
N SER A 70 19.20 -2.22 41.59
CA SER A 70 20.00 -3.16 42.40
C SER A 70 21.37 -2.61 42.81
N LEU A 71 21.77 -1.44 42.27
CA LEU A 71 23.05 -0.82 42.56
C LEU A 71 23.06 -0.21 43.96
N THR A 72 24.21 -0.31 44.64
CA THR A 72 24.45 0.42 45.89
C THR A 72 24.62 1.91 45.63
N ALA A 73 24.42 2.75 46.65
CA ALA A 73 24.62 4.20 46.53
C ALA A 73 26.05 4.57 46.08
N ALA A 74 27.07 3.82 46.50
CA ALA A 74 28.45 4.01 46.08
C ALA A 74 28.64 3.68 44.58
N GLN A 75 27.96 2.64 44.08
CA GLN A 75 28.00 2.26 42.67
C GLN A 75 27.26 3.26 41.77
N GLN A 76 26.09 3.75 42.21
CA GLN A 76 25.38 4.83 41.54
C GLN A 76 26.23 6.10 41.45
N GLN A 77 26.93 6.45 42.53
CA GLN A 77 27.91 7.54 42.53
C GLN A 77 29.07 7.29 41.55
N LEU A 78 29.60 6.06 41.47
CA LEU A 78 30.68 5.70 40.56
C LEU A 78 30.29 5.88 39.08
N ILE A 79 29.05 5.53 38.71
CA ILE A 79 28.54 5.75 37.34
C ILE A 79 28.58 7.24 37.01
N ARG A 80 28.00 8.09 37.87
CA ARG A 80 27.98 9.55 37.67
C ARG A 80 29.38 10.14 37.57
N GLU A 81 30.28 9.76 38.48
CA GLU A 81 31.67 10.21 38.44
C GLU A 81 32.39 9.77 37.16
N THR A 82 32.12 8.56 36.69
CA THR A 82 32.72 8.04 35.45
C THR A 82 32.28 8.88 34.25
N LEU A 83 30.97 9.16 34.14
CA LEU A 83 30.42 9.95 33.04
C LEU A 83 30.94 11.39 33.06
N MET A 84 30.96 12.03 34.25
CA MET A 84 31.46 13.40 34.40
C MET A 84 32.98 13.50 34.16
N LYS A 85 33.78 12.54 34.66
CA LYS A 85 35.22 12.49 34.39
C LYS A 85 35.51 12.28 32.91
N TRP A 86 34.75 11.41 32.26
CA TRP A 86 34.89 11.18 30.82
C TRP A 86 34.55 12.45 30.04
N LEU A 87 33.43 13.12 30.35
CA LEU A 87 33.05 14.39 29.73
C LEU A 87 34.12 15.47 29.96
N GLN A 88 34.68 15.55 31.16
CA GLN A 88 35.77 16.48 31.47
C GLN A 88 37.03 16.21 30.63
N ALA A 89 37.36 14.94 30.39
CA ALA A 89 38.49 14.59 29.53
C ALA A 89 38.27 15.04 28.08
N GLN A 90 37.03 14.99 27.57
CA GLN A 90 36.70 15.43 26.21
C GLN A 90 36.85 16.95 26.01
N LEU A 91 36.65 17.75 27.05
CA LEU A 91 36.85 19.21 26.99
C LEU A 91 38.31 19.58 26.74
N MET A 92 39.25 18.71 27.13
CA MET A 92 40.69 18.91 26.98
C MET A 92 41.24 18.30 25.67
N ASN A 93 40.42 17.52 24.96
CA ASN A 93 40.82 16.88 23.71
C ASN A 93 40.80 17.86 22.55
N VAL A 94 41.86 17.84 21.74
CA VAL A 94 41.99 18.67 20.54
C VAL A 94 41.06 18.20 19.42
N HIS A 95 40.81 16.90 19.34
CA HIS A 95 39.93 16.30 18.34
C HIS A 95 38.70 15.69 19.00
N PRO A 96 37.49 15.92 18.46
CA PRO A 96 36.29 15.27 18.95
C PRO A 96 36.34 13.76 18.69
N GLU A 97 35.72 12.99 19.58
CA GLU A 97 35.50 11.55 19.38
C GLU A 97 34.59 11.29 18.19
N LYS A 98 34.59 10.05 17.68
CA LYS A 98 33.73 9.69 16.54
C LYS A 98 32.23 9.84 16.88
N PRO A 99 31.37 10.22 15.91
CA PRO A 99 29.94 10.45 16.15
C PRO A 99 29.23 9.31 16.89
N PHE A 100 29.52 8.05 16.54
CA PHE A 100 28.87 6.89 17.17
C PHE A 100 29.24 6.74 18.66
N ILE A 101 30.41 7.18 19.10
CA ILE A 101 30.79 7.21 20.52
C ILE A 101 30.03 8.33 21.21
N ARG A 102 30.05 9.55 20.63
CA ARG A 102 29.37 10.73 21.19
C ARG A 102 27.88 10.47 21.40
N ASN A 103 27.21 9.89 20.40
CA ASN A 103 25.83 9.43 20.50
C ASN A 103 25.64 8.38 21.60
N LYS A 104 26.56 7.43 21.72
CA LYS A 104 26.46 6.38 22.76
C LYS A 104 26.59 6.93 24.17
N VAL A 105 27.50 7.89 24.38
CA VAL A 105 27.64 8.55 25.68
C VAL A 105 26.41 9.38 26.01
N ALA A 106 25.89 10.15 25.04
CA ALA A 106 24.66 10.91 25.20
C ALA A 106 23.49 10.01 25.61
N GLN A 107 23.34 8.84 25.00
CA GLN A 107 22.34 7.85 25.38
C GLN A 107 22.52 7.34 26.82
N VAL A 108 23.76 7.03 27.23
CA VAL A 108 24.06 6.59 28.60
C VAL A 108 23.79 7.70 29.63
N LEU A 109 24.14 8.95 29.30
CA LEU A 109 23.82 10.12 30.12
C LEU A 109 22.31 10.32 30.26
N ALA A 110 21.57 10.21 29.15
CA ALA A 110 20.11 10.32 29.14
C ALA A 110 19.46 9.22 29.99
N LEU A 111 19.87 7.96 29.86
CA LEU A 111 19.35 6.86 30.69
C LEU A 111 19.67 7.08 32.19
N THR A 112 20.87 7.57 32.49
CA THR A 112 21.24 7.90 33.88
C THR A 112 20.36 9.02 34.43
N PHE A 113 20.14 10.09 33.65
CA PHE A 113 19.21 11.17 33.98
C PHE A 113 17.80 10.64 34.24
N VAL A 114 17.29 9.84 33.32
CA VAL A 114 15.95 9.25 33.35
C VAL A 114 15.72 8.38 34.61
N MET A 115 16.76 7.75 35.14
CA MET A 115 16.69 6.95 36.37
C MET A 115 16.89 7.78 37.65
N GLU A 116 17.75 8.79 37.63
CA GLU A 116 18.24 9.45 38.85
C GLU A 116 17.73 10.89 39.07
N TYR A 117 17.22 11.57 38.04
CA TYR A 117 16.94 13.02 38.08
C TYR A 117 15.98 13.44 39.20
N LEU A 118 14.90 12.67 39.43
CA LEU A 118 13.89 13.04 40.41
C LEU A 118 14.36 12.91 41.87
N THR A 119 15.43 12.14 42.12
CA THR A 119 15.84 11.75 43.47
C THR A 119 17.33 11.97 43.72
N LEU A 120 18.20 11.24 43.02
CA LEU A 120 19.63 11.14 43.31
C LEU A 120 20.47 12.21 42.63
N TRP A 121 20.02 12.72 41.47
CA TRP A 121 20.75 13.73 40.70
C TRP A 121 19.87 14.89 40.17
N PRO A 122 19.19 15.64 41.06
CA PRO A 122 18.30 16.74 40.65
C PRO A 122 19.01 17.93 40.03
N LYS A 123 20.34 18.04 40.18
CA LYS A 123 21.17 19.11 39.60
C LYS A 123 21.85 18.73 38.28
N PHE A 124 21.49 17.59 37.68
CA PHE A 124 22.08 17.05 36.45
C PHE A 124 22.46 18.11 35.40
N PHE A 125 21.50 18.92 34.96
CA PHE A 125 21.75 19.93 33.93
C PHE A 125 22.71 21.05 34.39
N PHE A 126 22.58 21.50 35.63
CA PHE A 126 23.47 22.53 36.16
C PHE A 126 24.91 22.02 36.25
N ASP A 127 25.10 20.77 36.67
CA ASP A 127 26.43 20.17 36.78
C ASP A 127 27.07 19.99 35.39
N ILE A 128 26.30 19.55 34.39
CA ILE A 128 26.77 19.41 33.00
C ILE A 128 27.09 20.79 32.39
N LEU A 129 26.17 21.75 32.49
CA LEU A 129 26.38 23.09 31.94
C LEU A 129 27.56 23.81 32.60
N ASN A 130 27.74 23.68 33.92
CA ASN A 130 28.89 24.25 34.62
C ASN A 130 30.22 23.62 34.17
N LEU A 131 30.22 22.32 33.84
CA LEU A 131 31.40 21.62 33.36
C LEU A 131 31.74 22.00 31.91
N VAL A 132 30.72 21.99 31.03
CA VAL A 132 30.88 22.20 29.59
C VAL A 132 31.11 23.67 29.23
N GLY A 133 30.41 24.59 29.90
CA GLY A 133 30.40 26.00 29.55
C GLY A 133 30.04 26.21 28.08
N LEU A 134 30.87 26.96 27.36
CA LEU A 134 30.78 27.16 25.91
C LEU A 134 31.94 26.44 25.20
N ASN A 135 32.38 25.26 25.63
CA ASN A 135 33.37 24.49 24.87
C ASN A 135 32.67 23.69 23.75
N PRO A 136 33.08 23.79 22.46
CA PRO A 136 32.38 23.14 21.35
C PRO A 136 32.20 21.62 21.52
N ASN A 137 33.24 20.91 21.97
CA ASN A 137 33.19 19.44 22.13
C ASN A 137 32.20 19.04 23.24
N GLY A 138 32.18 19.80 24.33
CA GLY A 138 31.24 19.56 25.42
C GLY A 138 29.80 19.92 25.05
N VAL A 139 29.62 21.02 24.29
CA VAL A 139 28.30 21.47 23.84
C VAL A 139 27.67 20.45 22.90
N ASP A 140 28.44 19.87 21.98
CA ASP A 140 27.95 18.79 21.09
C ASP A 140 27.42 17.59 21.89
N ILE A 141 28.15 17.13 22.91
CA ILE A 141 27.70 16.01 23.77
C ILE A 141 26.45 16.43 24.56
N TYR A 142 26.40 17.66 25.06
CA TYR A 142 25.24 18.20 25.78
C TYR A 142 23.98 18.24 24.89
N LEU A 143 24.06 18.77 23.67
CA LEU A 143 22.93 18.84 22.74
C LEU A 143 22.45 17.44 22.33
N ARG A 144 23.36 16.51 22.02
CA ARG A 144 23.02 15.09 21.78
C ARG A 144 22.34 14.45 22.98
N THR A 145 22.75 14.81 24.20
CA THR A 145 22.15 14.31 25.44
C THR A 145 20.72 14.84 25.61
N LEU A 146 20.46 16.10 25.26
CA LEU A 146 19.10 16.66 25.24
C LEU A 146 18.18 15.94 24.25
N MET A 147 18.67 15.65 23.04
CA MET A 147 17.90 14.86 22.06
C MET A 147 17.66 13.43 22.54
N ALA A 148 18.65 12.78 23.16
CA ALA A 148 18.48 11.45 23.75
C ALA A 148 17.49 11.45 24.93
N ILE A 149 17.43 12.52 25.73
CA ILE A 149 16.42 12.68 26.78
C ILE A 149 15.02 12.86 26.18
N ASP A 150 14.89 13.64 25.12
CA ASP A 150 13.61 13.83 24.42
C ASP A 150 13.06 12.50 23.89
N ALA A 151 13.91 11.70 23.22
CA ALA A 151 13.57 10.37 22.74
C ALA A 151 13.11 9.41 23.87
N GLU A 152 13.68 9.48 25.07
CA GLU A 152 13.31 8.57 26.17
C GLU A 152 12.09 9.05 27.00
N VAL A 153 11.77 10.34 26.98
CA VAL A 153 10.81 10.98 27.91
C VAL A 153 9.59 11.59 27.22
N VAL A 154 9.75 12.05 25.99
CA VAL A 154 8.77 12.91 25.29
C VAL A 154 8.20 12.20 24.07
N ASP A 155 9.04 11.48 23.32
CA ASP A 155 8.66 10.77 22.09
C ASP A 155 7.43 9.88 22.34
N ARG A 156 6.41 10.06 21.49
CA ARG A 156 5.10 9.40 21.61
C ARG A 156 5.02 8.12 20.80
N ASP A 157 5.96 7.90 19.89
CA ASP A 157 6.00 6.72 19.04
C ASP A 157 6.59 5.52 19.78
N ILE A 158 7.33 5.78 20.86
CA ILE A 158 7.83 4.75 21.77
C ILE A 158 6.72 4.35 22.76
N LEU A 159 6.31 3.08 22.68
CA LEU A 159 5.34 2.51 23.60
C LEU A 159 5.95 2.35 25.00
N HIS A 160 5.58 3.25 25.90
CA HIS A 160 5.96 3.19 27.31
C HIS A 160 4.96 2.39 28.14
N SER A 161 5.47 1.70 29.17
CA SER A 161 4.63 1.13 30.21
C SER A 161 3.90 2.23 31.00
N PRO A 162 2.81 1.90 31.72
CA PRO A 162 2.10 2.87 32.56
C PRO A 162 2.99 3.52 33.64
N GLU A 163 3.95 2.76 34.18
CA GLU A 163 4.90 3.24 35.19
C GLU A 163 5.91 4.22 34.58
N GLU A 164 6.46 3.90 33.42
CA GLU A 164 7.37 4.79 32.67
C GLU A 164 6.66 6.08 32.25
N THR A 165 5.43 5.99 31.76
CA THR A 165 4.62 7.15 31.37
C THR A 165 4.41 8.10 32.56
N ARG A 166 4.11 7.54 33.74
CA ARG A 166 3.94 8.32 34.98
C ARG A 166 5.25 8.98 35.38
N ARG A 167 6.37 8.25 35.36
CA ARG A 167 7.69 8.81 35.66
C ARG A 167 8.09 9.90 34.66
N ASN A 168 7.90 9.67 33.37
CA ASN A 168 8.23 10.63 32.31
C ASN A 168 7.41 11.91 32.45
N THR A 169 6.14 11.81 32.88
CA THR A 169 5.31 12.98 33.22
C THR A 169 5.93 13.78 34.38
N LEU A 170 6.31 13.09 35.47
CA LEU A 170 6.96 13.73 36.62
C LEU A 170 8.31 14.38 36.26
N ILE A 171 9.11 13.74 35.40
CA ILE A 171 10.37 14.29 34.90
C ILE A 171 10.11 15.60 34.17
N LYS A 172 9.16 15.63 33.23
CA LYS A 172 8.82 16.83 32.45
C LYS A 172 8.33 17.96 33.34
N ASP A 173 7.43 17.68 34.27
CA ASP A 173 6.91 18.70 35.20
C ASP A 173 8.04 19.25 36.09
N SER A 174 8.88 18.38 36.65
CA SER A 174 10.03 18.83 37.43
C SER A 174 11.07 19.58 36.60
N MET A 175 11.24 19.26 35.31
CA MET A 175 12.13 20.00 34.41
C MET A 175 11.59 21.42 34.17
N ARG A 176 10.30 21.57 33.86
CA ARG A 176 9.64 22.87 33.63
C ARG A 176 9.84 23.81 34.81
N GLU A 177 9.69 23.29 36.03
CA GLU A 177 9.82 24.09 37.24
C GLU A 177 11.28 24.49 37.57
N ARG A 178 12.26 23.62 37.28
CA ARG A 178 13.61 23.76 37.84
C ARG A 178 14.67 24.20 36.85
N CYS A 179 14.65 23.69 35.62
CA CYS A 179 15.81 23.78 34.72
C CYS A 179 15.50 24.36 33.33
N ILE A 180 14.27 24.23 32.81
CA ILE A 180 13.93 24.68 31.45
C ILE A 180 14.33 26.14 31.19
N PRO A 181 14.06 27.13 32.07
CA PRO A 181 14.49 28.51 31.80
C PRO A 181 16.01 28.66 31.65
N ALA A 182 16.80 27.90 32.41
CA ALA A 182 18.25 27.90 32.29
C ALA A 182 18.75 27.18 31.02
N LEU A 183 18.06 26.09 30.62
CA LEU A 183 18.35 25.41 29.36
C LEU A 183 18.08 26.34 28.16
N VAL A 184 16.94 27.03 28.15
CA VAL A 184 16.60 28.00 27.10
C VAL A 184 17.64 29.11 27.00
N GLU A 185 18.09 29.65 28.13
CA GLU A 185 19.16 30.65 28.12
C GLU A 185 20.49 30.06 27.59
N SER A 186 20.81 28.81 27.93
CA SER A 186 22.00 28.13 27.39
C SER A 186 21.91 27.97 25.87
N TRP A 187 20.75 27.60 25.33
CA TRP A 187 20.54 27.46 23.89
C TRP A 187 20.71 28.79 23.18
N PHE A 188 20.13 29.87 23.73
CA PHE A 188 20.33 31.21 23.17
C PHE A 188 21.81 31.59 23.11
N GLN A 189 22.57 31.34 24.18
CA GLN A 189 24.00 31.65 24.24
C GLN A 189 24.81 30.82 23.24
N ILE A 190 24.49 29.53 23.09
CA ILE A 190 25.11 28.63 22.11
C ILE A 190 24.86 29.17 20.69
N LEU A 191 23.60 29.42 20.34
CA LEU A 191 23.18 29.95 19.04
C LEU A 191 23.93 31.25 18.70
N GLN A 192 23.97 32.21 19.64
CA GLN A 192 24.63 33.50 19.41
C GLN A 192 26.16 33.38 19.30
N THR A 193 26.78 32.47 20.04
CA THR A 193 28.24 32.30 20.06
C THR A 193 28.73 31.62 18.80
N TYR A 194 27.97 30.64 18.30
CA TYR A 194 28.41 29.72 17.25
C TYR A 194 27.86 29.99 15.85
N GLN A 195 26.93 30.92 15.70
CA GLN A 195 26.29 31.30 14.41
C GLN A 195 27.24 31.51 13.21
N HIS A 196 28.50 31.90 13.43
CA HIS A 196 29.48 32.13 12.34
C HIS A 196 30.71 31.21 12.38
N THR A 197 30.81 30.31 13.37
CA THR A 197 32.04 29.53 13.59
C THR A 197 31.82 28.02 13.57
N HIS A 198 30.64 27.53 13.98
CA HIS A 198 30.33 26.11 14.07
C HIS A 198 28.88 25.85 13.64
N SER A 199 28.61 25.84 12.34
CA SER A 199 27.26 25.69 11.80
C SER A 199 26.58 24.38 12.20
N GLU A 200 27.28 23.24 12.12
CA GLU A 200 26.74 21.94 12.56
C GLU A 200 26.24 21.97 14.01
N LEU A 201 26.97 22.66 14.89
CA LEU A 201 26.61 22.79 16.30
C LEU A 201 25.39 23.71 16.50
N THR A 202 25.32 24.79 15.73
CA THR A 202 24.17 25.70 15.72
C THR A 202 22.92 24.98 15.19
N CYS A 203 23.03 24.21 14.11
CA CYS A 203 21.96 23.36 13.57
C CYS A 203 21.44 22.36 14.61
N GLN A 204 22.33 21.60 15.25
CA GLN A 204 21.94 20.69 16.34
C GLN A 204 21.25 21.42 17.51
N CYS A 205 21.64 22.66 17.79
CA CYS A 205 20.97 23.45 18.83
C CYS A 205 19.57 23.90 18.39
N LEU A 206 19.36 24.22 17.10
CA LEU A 206 18.05 24.54 16.53
C LEU A 206 17.12 23.32 16.56
N GLU A 207 17.62 22.13 16.20
CA GLU A 207 16.90 20.86 16.32
C GLU A 207 16.43 20.60 17.77
N VAL A 208 17.32 20.80 18.75
CA VAL A 208 16.98 20.69 20.18
C VAL A 208 15.89 21.66 20.59
N VAL A 209 15.97 22.93 20.15
CA VAL A 209 14.93 23.92 20.44
C VAL A 209 13.60 23.47 19.83
N GLY A 210 13.60 23.04 18.56
CA GLY A 210 12.41 22.53 17.87
C GLY A 210 11.74 21.38 18.61
N ALA A 211 12.50 20.34 19.00
CA ALA A 211 11.97 19.18 19.73
C ALA A 211 11.33 19.58 21.08
N TYR A 212 11.99 20.45 21.84
CA TYR A 212 11.53 20.85 23.18
C TYR A 212 10.33 21.81 23.15
N VAL A 213 10.18 22.61 22.08
CA VAL A 213 9.07 23.57 21.92
C VAL A 213 7.70 22.91 22.12
N SER A 214 7.56 21.64 21.70
CA SER A 214 6.31 20.88 21.79
C SER A 214 5.73 20.76 23.22
N TRP A 215 6.56 20.87 24.26
CA TRP A 215 6.14 20.65 25.65
C TRP A 215 6.63 21.69 26.68
N ILE A 216 7.53 22.61 26.37
CA ILE A 216 7.92 23.67 27.31
C ILE A 216 6.91 24.84 27.35
N ASP A 217 7.14 25.88 28.15
CA ASP A 217 6.35 27.14 28.03
C ASP A 217 6.79 27.89 26.75
N LEU A 218 5.81 28.25 25.91
CA LEU A 218 6.09 28.92 24.64
C LEU A 218 6.70 30.31 24.83
N ASN A 219 6.35 31.02 25.90
CA ASN A 219 6.83 32.41 26.11
C ASN A 219 8.36 32.49 26.28
N LEU A 220 9.00 31.37 26.62
CA LEU A 220 10.46 31.28 26.73
C LEU A 220 11.16 31.36 25.37
N ILE A 221 10.48 30.95 24.30
CA ILE A 221 11.03 30.91 22.93
C ILE A 221 10.32 31.91 22.01
N ALA A 222 8.99 32.03 22.05
CA ALA A 222 8.24 32.97 21.21
C ALA A 222 8.24 34.40 21.78
N ASN A 223 9.43 34.98 21.90
CA ASN A 223 9.64 36.37 22.30
C ASN A 223 10.58 37.07 21.30
N ASP A 224 10.56 38.42 21.30
CA ASP A 224 11.32 39.22 20.34
C ASP A 224 12.81 38.89 20.31
N ARG A 225 13.41 38.58 21.46
CA ARG A 225 14.84 38.25 21.55
C ARG A 225 15.16 36.98 20.78
N PHE A 226 14.43 35.90 21.01
CA PHE A 226 14.72 34.60 20.39
C PHE A 226 14.28 34.57 18.92
N VAL A 227 13.10 35.12 18.60
CA VAL A 227 12.57 35.11 17.23
C VAL A 227 13.45 35.94 16.29
N ASN A 228 13.95 37.11 16.72
CA ASN A 228 14.88 37.89 15.90
C ASN A 228 16.20 37.14 15.61
N LEU A 229 16.68 36.32 16.57
CA LEU A 229 17.86 35.48 16.34
C LEU A 229 17.55 34.39 15.29
N LEU A 230 16.41 33.71 15.39
CA LEU A 230 16.00 32.72 14.38
C LEU A 230 15.88 33.34 12.98
N LEU A 231 15.32 34.56 12.88
CA LEU A 231 15.23 35.27 11.60
C LEU A 231 16.61 35.64 11.04
N SER A 232 17.56 36.05 11.89
CA SER A 232 18.94 36.27 11.43
C SER A 232 19.60 34.99 10.92
N HIS A 233 19.31 33.83 11.52
CA HIS A 233 19.81 32.54 11.05
C HIS A 233 19.13 32.10 9.74
N MET A 234 17.85 32.44 9.53
CA MET A 234 17.18 32.24 8.24
C MET A 234 17.83 33.00 7.08
N SER A 235 18.56 34.08 7.37
CA SER A 235 19.34 34.82 6.37
C SER A 235 20.76 34.26 6.16
N MET A 236 21.13 33.17 6.84
CA MET A 236 22.44 32.52 6.70
C MET A 236 22.28 31.18 5.98
N GLU A 237 22.98 31.01 4.86
CA GLU A 237 22.90 29.84 3.98
C GLU A 237 23.03 28.51 4.73
N GLU A 238 24.01 28.37 5.62
CA GLU A 238 24.27 27.13 6.35
C GLU A 238 23.26 26.81 7.47
N LEU A 239 22.43 27.78 7.89
CA LEU A 239 21.55 27.65 9.07
C LEU A 239 20.07 27.78 8.74
N ARG A 240 19.74 28.28 7.54
CA ARG A 240 18.40 28.77 7.21
C ARG A 240 17.34 27.69 7.24
N GLU A 241 17.68 26.49 6.81
CA GLU A 241 16.78 25.33 6.82
C GLU A 241 16.36 24.95 8.23
N GLU A 242 17.33 24.73 9.13
CA GLU A 242 17.07 24.36 10.53
C GLU A 242 16.40 25.47 11.32
N ALA A 243 16.72 26.74 11.01
CA ALA A 243 16.02 27.87 11.59
C ALA A 243 14.54 27.93 11.16
N CYS A 244 14.27 27.60 9.90
CA CYS A 244 12.91 27.51 9.36
C CYS A 244 12.12 26.35 9.98
N ASP A 245 12.73 25.17 10.12
CA ASP A 245 12.12 24.01 10.77
C ASP A 245 11.84 24.29 12.27
N CYS A 246 12.75 24.99 12.95
CA CYS A 246 12.52 25.44 14.33
C CYS A 246 11.31 26.40 14.44
N LEU A 247 11.11 27.31 13.48
CA LEU A 247 9.91 28.17 13.44
C LEU A 247 8.64 27.36 13.14
N PHE A 248 8.74 26.32 12.32
CA PHE A 248 7.61 25.43 12.03
C PHE A 248 7.15 24.70 13.30
N GLU A 249 8.07 24.20 14.14
CA GLU A 249 7.72 23.59 15.43
C GLU A 249 7.05 24.59 16.39
N ILE A 250 7.48 25.86 16.40
CA ILE A 250 6.82 26.95 17.14
C ILE A 250 5.37 27.14 16.67
N VAL A 251 5.14 27.10 15.36
CA VAL A 251 3.80 27.23 14.77
C VAL A 251 2.93 26.01 15.11
N ASN A 252 3.47 24.79 15.07
CA ASN A 252 2.70 23.55 15.28
C ASN A 252 2.35 23.25 16.74
N LYS A 253 3.00 23.93 17.70
CA LYS A 253 2.70 23.73 19.11
C LYS A 253 1.20 23.91 19.43
N GLY A 254 0.60 22.93 20.11
CA GLY A 254 -0.79 23.04 20.55
C GLY A 254 -1.03 24.17 21.56
N MET A 255 -1.98 25.07 21.28
CA MET A 255 -2.42 26.14 22.20
C MET A 255 -3.88 26.56 21.91
N ASP A 256 -4.41 27.52 22.68
CA ASP A 256 -5.74 28.08 22.46
C ASP A 256 -5.88 28.70 21.05
N PRO A 257 -7.02 28.53 20.36
CA PRO A 257 -7.22 29.05 19.00
C PRO A 257 -6.95 30.55 18.83
N VAL A 258 -7.33 31.38 19.80
CA VAL A 258 -7.20 32.83 19.69
C VAL A 258 -5.73 33.25 19.79
N ASP A 259 -5.02 32.67 20.75
CA ASP A 259 -3.60 32.95 20.92
C ASP A 259 -2.75 32.33 19.79
N LYS A 260 -3.18 31.19 19.24
CA LYS A 260 -2.56 30.62 18.03
C LYS A 260 -2.69 31.58 16.84
N THR A 261 -3.87 32.15 16.61
CA THR A 261 -4.07 33.13 15.51
C THR A 261 -3.14 34.33 15.68
N LYS A 262 -3.02 34.88 16.90
CA LYS A 262 -2.11 36.01 17.17
C LYS A 262 -0.64 35.65 16.93
N LEU A 263 -0.20 34.49 17.39
CA LEU A 263 1.17 34.02 17.19
C LEU A 263 1.51 33.92 15.70
N VAL A 264 0.65 33.27 14.91
CA VAL A 264 0.87 33.09 13.47
C VAL A 264 0.85 34.44 12.73
N GLU A 265 -0.09 35.33 13.04
CA GLU A 265 -0.13 36.66 12.45
C GLU A 265 1.12 37.49 12.78
N SER A 266 1.56 37.46 14.03
CA SER A 266 2.79 38.16 14.45
C SER A 266 4.00 37.62 13.71
N LEU A 267 4.16 36.28 13.66
CA LEU A 267 5.30 35.67 12.97
C LEU A 267 5.28 35.98 11.47
N CYS A 268 4.10 35.91 10.84
CA CYS A 268 3.91 36.25 9.44
C CYS A 268 4.35 37.69 9.13
N GLN A 269 4.00 38.66 9.99
CA GLN A 269 4.40 40.06 9.80
C GLN A 269 5.92 40.25 9.88
N VAL A 270 6.59 39.57 10.81
CA VAL A 270 8.05 39.69 10.94
C VAL A 270 8.76 38.99 9.77
N LEU A 271 8.31 37.81 9.35
CA LEU A 271 8.86 37.13 8.16
C LEU A 271 8.70 37.98 6.89
N GLN A 272 7.55 38.61 6.71
CA GLN A 272 7.30 39.51 5.59
C GLN A 272 8.22 40.73 5.64
N SER A 273 8.40 41.32 6.82
CA SER A 273 9.27 42.49 7.03
C SER A 273 10.75 42.16 6.80
N ALA A 274 11.15 40.92 7.07
CA ALA A 274 12.50 40.41 6.82
C ALA A 274 12.74 40.01 5.35
N GLY A 275 11.71 40.03 4.49
CA GLY A 275 11.85 39.80 3.04
C GLY A 275 11.69 38.36 2.57
N PHE A 276 11.38 37.40 3.45
CA PHE A 276 11.30 35.96 3.12
C PHE A 276 10.12 35.57 2.22
N PHE A 277 9.21 36.51 1.90
CA PHE A 277 8.03 36.23 1.06
C PHE A 277 8.31 36.45 -0.43
N SER A 278 9.55 36.79 -0.79
CA SER A 278 9.98 37.01 -2.17
C SER A 278 10.33 35.69 -2.87
N ILE A 279 9.36 34.77 -2.97
CA ILE A 279 9.57 33.39 -3.47
C ILE A 279 10.26 33.36 -4.84
N GLU A 280 9.85 34.23 -5.78
CA GLU A 280 10.41 34.27 -7.14
C GLU A 280 11.89 34.66 -7.20
N GLN A 281 12.44 35.23 -6.13
CA GLN A 281 13.84 35.63 -6.02
C GLN A 281 14.70 34.59 -5.31
N GLU A 282 14.08 33.54 -4.77
CA GLU A 282 14.76 32.49 -4.03
C GLU A 282 15.13 31.35 -4.97
N GLU A 283 16.43 31.14 -5.17
CA GLU A 283 16.96 30.08 -6.04
C GLU A 283 17.22 28.77 -5.27
N ASP A 284 17.22 28.84 -3.94
CA ASP A 284 17.48 27.71 -3.05
C ASP A 284 16.21 26.88 -2.83
N VAL A 285 16.08 25.81 -3.62
CA VAL A 285 14.94 24.87 -3.59
C VAL A 285 14.82 24.15 -2.26
N ASP A 286 15.94 23.75 -1.64
CA ASP A 286 15.96 23.04 -0.36
C ASP A 286 15.39 23.93 0.74
N PHE A 287 15.84 25.19 0.83
CA PHE A 287 15.23 26.16 1.74
C PHE A 287 13.76 26.41 1.43
N LEU A 288 13.38 26.57 0.16
CA LEU A 288 11.97 26.76 -0.21
C LEU A 288 11.10 25.55 0.16
N ALA A 289 11.64 24.34 0.12
CA ALA A 289 10.95 23.16 0.63
C ALA A 289 10.70 23.28 2.14
N LYS A 290 11.69 23.71 2.94
CA LYS A 290 11.49 24.00 4.37
C LYS A 290 10.47 25.12 4.61
N PHE A 291 10.59 26.21 3.84
CA PHE A 291 9.73 27.38 3.95
C PHE A 291 8.27 27.08 3.55
N SER A 292 8.05 26.28 2.52
CA SER A 292 6.71 25.84 2.11
C SER A 292 6.03 25.01 3.20
N ARG A 293 6.78 24.15 3.91
CA ARG A 293 6.28 23.43 5.09
C ARG A 293 5.90 24.38 6.22
N LEU A 294 6.69 25.43 6.48
CA LEU A 294 6.36 26.48 7.44
C LEU A 294 5.04 27.18 7.07
N VAL A 295 4.88 27.62 5.82
CA VAL A 295 3.66 28.27 5.32
C VAL A 295 2.45 27.33 5.40
N ASN A 296 2.62 26.07 5.03
CA ASN A 296 1.61 25.04 5.18
C ASN A 296 1.18 24.88 6.65
N GLY A 297 2.14 24.76 7.58
CA GLY A 297 1.88 24.65 9.01
C GLY A 297 1.14 25.87 9.58
N MET A 298 1.48 27.08 9.12
CA MET A 298 0.76 28.31 9.48
C MET A 298 -0.70 28.24 9.02
N GLY A 299 -0.92 27.91 7.75
CA GLY A 299 -2.25 27.80 7.16
C GLY A 299 -3.12 26.75 7.84
N GLN A 300 -2.60 25.54 8.03
CA GLN A 300 -3.32 24.45 8.70
C GLN A 300 -3.62 24.79 10.17
N SER A 301 -2.68 25.39 10.88
CA SER A 301 -2.90 25.85 12.26
C SER A 301 -4.04 26.86 12.36
N LEU A 302 -4.09 27.82 11.42
CA LEU A 302 -5.18 28.81 11.36
C LEU A 302 -6.53 28.18 11.01
N VAL A 303 -6.57 27.24 10.05
CA VAL A 303 -7.80 26.51 9.70
C VAL A 303 -8.31 25.68 10.88
N LEU A 304 -7.42 25.01 11.61
CA LEU A 304 -7.78 24.27 12.83
C LEU A 304 -8.34 25.20 13.91
N SER A 305 -7.72 26.37 14.12
CA SER A 305 -8.21 27.40 15.03
C SER A 305 -9.60 27.91 14.62
N TRP A 306 -9.79 28.25 13.34
CA TRP A 306 -11.07 28.67 12.80
C TRP A 306 -12.15 27.61 13.02
N THR A 307 -11.85 26.34 12.74
CA THR A 307 -12.80 25.23 12.89
C THR A 307 -13.26 25.06 14.34
N LYS A 308 -12.34 25.20 15.31
CA LYS A 308 -12.67 25.14 16.74
C LYS A 308 -13.52 26.33 17.16
N LEU A 309 -13.15 27.55 16.78
CA LEU A 309 -13.87 28.78 17.11
C LEU A 309 -15.27 28.84 16.49
N SER A 310 -15.40 28.40 15.24
CA SER A 310 -16.68 28.30 14.54
C SER A 310 -17.65 27.37 15.27
N LYS A 311 -17.16 26.21 15.76
CA LYS A 311 -17.97 25.27 16.57
C LYS A 311 -18.36 25.82 17.94
N MET A 312 -17.55 26.70 18.51
CA MET A 312 -17.85 27.37 19.79
C MET A 312 -18.88 28.51 19.64
N GLY A 313 -19.15 28.98 18.41
CA GLY A 313 -20.14 30.02 18.15
C GLY A 313 -19.63 31.46 18.31
N ASP A 314 -18.32 31.68 18.45
CA ASP A 314 -17.75 33.03 18.48
C ASP A 314 -17.60 33.60 17.05
N VAL A 315 -18.66 34.23 16.57
CA VAL A 315 -18.76 34.73 15.18
C VAL A 315 -17.70 35.78 14.86
N LYS A 316 -17.35 36.65 15.82
CA LYS A 316 -16.41 37.75 15.55
C LYS A 316 -14.98 37.23 15.44
N VAL A 317 -14.55 36.41 16.41
CA VAL A 317 -13.17 35.90 16.46
C VAL A 317 -12.95 34.83 15.38
N SER A 318 -13.97 34.05 15.05
CA SER A 318 -13.90 33.15 13.87
C SER A 318 -13.79 33.94 12.56
N ALA A 319 -14.51 35.05 12.39
CA ALA A 319 -14.37 35.89 11.19
C ALA A 319 -13.00 36.59 11.09
N GLU A 320 -12.38 36.95 12.21
CA GLU A 320 -11.00 37.47 12.25
C GLU A 320 -9.99 36.38 11.89
N THR A 321 -10.16 35.16 12.42
CA THR A 321 -9.30 34.02 12.07
C THR A 321 -9.46 33.60 10.61
N LEU A 322 -10.67 33.67 10.05
CA LEU A 322 -10.89 33.42 8.62
C LEU A 322 -10.14 34.43 7.75
N ARG A 323 -10.16 35.72 8.13
CA ARG A 323 -9.37 36.75 7.44
C ARG A 323 -7.87 36.49 7.51
N ALA A 324 -7.39 35.99 8.65
CA ALA A 324 -6.00 35.55 8.78
C ALA A 324 -5.67 34.40 7.81
N VAL A 325 -6.53 33.36 7.72
CA VAL A 325 -6.40 32.28 6.74
C VAL A 325 -6.34 32.83 5.30
N GLU A 326 -7.31 33.66 4.93
CA GLU A 326 -7.42 34.22 3.58
C GLU A 326 -6.24 35.12 3.21
N GLY A 327 -5.63 35.81 4.18
CA GLY A 327 -4.43 36.60 3.98
C GLY A 327 -3.19 35.79 3.57
N LYS A 328 -3.19 34.46 3.76
CA LYS A 328 -2.08 33.58 3.37
C LYS A 328 -2.35 32.81 2.07
N VAL A 329 -3.56 32.89 1.53
CA VAL A 329 -3.94 32.23 0.26
C VAL A 329 -3.07 32.69 -0.93
N PRO A 330 -2.69 33.98 -1.07
CA PRO A 330 -1.79 34.38 -2.17
C PRO A 330 -0.43 33.67 -2.12
N LEU A 331 0.17 33.56 -0.93
CA LEU A 331 1.45 32.87 -0.74
C LEU A 331 1.32 31.35 -0.98
N MET A 332 0.22 30.77 -0.50
CA MET A 332 -0.13 29.37 -0.77
C MET A 332 -0.25 29.09 -2.28
N LEU A 333 -0.89 29.99 -3.03
CA LEU A 333 -1.03 29.87 -4.48
C LEU A 333 0.32 29.98 -5.20
N GLN A 334 1.19 30.90 -4.79
CA GLN A 334 2.55 31.03 -5.33
C GLN A 334 3.38 29.75 -5.15
N LEU A 335 3.31 29.14 -3.96
CA LEU A 335 3.98 27.87 -3.68
C LEU A 335 3.35 26.68 -4.43
N LEU A 336 2.02 26.68 -4.58
CA LEU A 336 1.31 25.61 -5.29
C LEU A 336 1.69 25.54 -6.79
N ILE A 337 1.92 26.69 -7.42
CA ILE A 337 2.30 26.75 -8.85
C ILE A 337 3.81 26.65 -9.09
N HIS A 338 4.62 26.53 -8.04
CA HIS A 338 6.08 26.46 -8.14
C HIS A 338 6.51 25.31 -9.06
N GLU A 339 7.59 25.46 -9.82
CA GLU A 339 8.01 24.46 -10.82
C GLU A 339 8.35 23.12 -10.17
N ASP A 340 9.10 23.14 -9.07
CA ASP A 340 9.39 21.98 -8.25
C ASP A 340 8.14 21.38 -7.57
N ASP A 341 7.93 20.09 -7.77
CA ASP A 341 6.77 19.35 -7.26
C ASP A 341 6.80 19.10 -5.76
N ASP A 342 7.97 19.01 -5.11
CA ASP A 342 8.08 18.82 -3.66
C ASP A 342 7.62 20.07 -2.91
N ILE A 343 7.98 21.26 -3.42
CA ILE A 343 7.50 22.54 -2.88
C ILE A 343 5.97 22.63 -3.00
N SER A 344 5.43 22.24 -4.15
CA SER A 344 3.98 22.22 -4.37
C SER A 344 3.28 21.18 -3.50
N ALA A 345 3.84 19.98 -3.36
CA ALA A 345 3.30 18.90 -2.53
C ALA A 345 3.19 19.31 -1.05
N ASN A 346 4.19 20.03 -0.53
CA ASN A 346 4.20 20.52 0.85
C ASN A 346 3.02 21.45 1.18
N ILE A 347 2.45 22.17 0.19
CA ILE A 347 1.36 23.13 0.40
C ILE A 347 -0.04 22.52 0.20
N VAL A 348 -0.15 21.31 -0.35
CA VAL A 348 -1.42 20.65 -0.66
C VAL A 348 -2.31 20.51 0.58
N GLY A 349 -1.71 20.25 1.74
CA GLY A 349 -2.43 20.14 3.02
C GLY A 349 -3.24 21.39 3.35
N PHE A 350 -2.61 22.56 3.28
CA PHE A 350 -3.27 23.84 3.52
C PHE A 350 -4.34 24.13 2.46
N CYS A 351 -4.07 23.89 1.18
CA CYS A 351 -5.05 24.02 0.11
C CYS A 351 -6.32 23.20 0.40
N TYR A 352 -6.14 21.94 0.78
CA TYR A 352 -7.24 21.02 1.05
C TYR A 352 -8.08 21.47 2.25
N ASP A 353 -7.42 21.86 3.34
CA ASP A 353 -8.06 22.33 4.56
C ASP A 353 -8.79 23.67 4.33
N TYR A 354 -8.23 24.58 3.54
CA TYR A 354 -8.90 25.82 3.14
C TYR A 354 -10.16 25.54 2.30
N LEU A 355 -10.09 24.66 1.30
CA LEU A 355 -11.27 24.26 0.53
C LEU A 355 -12.33 23.59 1.42
N HIS A 356 -11.90 22.87 2.46
CA HIS A 356 -12.82 22.32 3.45
C HIS A 356 -13.54 23.42 4.25
N VAL A 357 -12.86 24.49 4.63
CA VAL A 357 -13.47 25.69 5.24
C VAL A 357 -14.50 26.31 4.31
N LEU A 358 -14.13 26.55 3.04
CA LEU A 358 -15.03 27.16 2.06
C LEU A 358 -16.31 26.35 1.86
N LYS A 359 -16.22 25.02 1.87
CA LYS A 359 -17.39 24.13 1.79
C LYS A 359 -18.38 24.34 2.95
N GLN A 360 -17.89 24.71 4.13
CA GLN A 360 -18.74 24.92 5.30
C GLN A 360 -19.44 26.29 5.31
N LEU A 361 -19.00 27.22 4.46
CA LEU A 361 -19.61 28.54 4.37
C LEU A 361 -20.95 28.47 3.63
N PRO A 362 -21.96 29.25 4.04
CA PRO A 362 -23.28 29.24 3.40
C PRO A 362 -23.25 29.79 1.96
N ALA A 363 -22.36 30.73 1.69
CA ALA A 363 -22.13 31.29 0.36
C ALA A 363 -20.69 31.80 0.26
N LEU A 364 -20.11 31.69 -0.94
CA LEU A 364 -18.78 32.18 -1.24
C LEU A 364 -18.84 33.63 -1.74
N ASN A 365 -17.92 34.47 -1.26
CA ASN A 365 -17.72 35.81 -1.80
C ASN A 365 -16.89 35.77 -3.10
N GLU A 366 -16.80 36.89 -3.82
CA GLU A 366 -16.11 36.96 -5.12
C GLU A 366 -14.60 36.66 -5.02
N GLN A 367 -13.94 37.08 -3.94
CA GLN A 367 -12.53 36.77 -3.72
C GLN A 367 -12.31 35.27 -3.49
N GLN A 368 -13.16 34.63 -2.68
CA GLN A 368 -13.12 33.19 -2.44
C GLN A 368 -13.37 32.40 -3.71
N LYS A 369 -14.30 32.84 -4.57
CA LYS A 369 -14.51 32.23 -5.89
C LYS A 369 -13.28 32.36 -6.77
N THR A 370 -12.65 33.54 -6.80
CA THR A 370 -11.39 33.79 -7.51
C THR A 370 -10.27 32.88 -7.00
N ASN A 371 -10.16 32.70 -5.68
CA ASN A 371 -9.19 31.79 -5.07
C ASN A 371 -9.46 30.34 -5.47
N VAL A 372 -10.72 29.90 -5.46
CA VAL A 372 -11.11 28.53 -5.90
C VAL A 372 -10.74 28.32 -7.36
N GLU A 373 -11.00 29.29 -8.23
CA GLU A 373 -10.62 29.24 -9.65
C GLU A 373 -9.09 29.16 -9.82
N ALA A 374 -8.32 29.96 -9.07
CA ALA A 374 -6.86 29.93 -9.11
C ALA A 374 -6.29 28.58 -8.64
N ILE A 375 -6.79 28.01 -7.53
CA ILE A 375 -6.40 26.67 -7.05
C ILE A 375 -6.73 25.63 -8.11
N MET A 376 -7.91 25.73 -8.72
CA MET A 376 -8.36 24.79 -9.74
C MET A 376 -7.46 24.81 -10.98
N LEU A 377 -7.11 25.99 -11.50
CA LEU A 377 -6.20 26.12 -12.63
C LEU A 377 -4.78 25.63 -12.29
N ALA A 378 -4.29 25.90 -11.08
CA ALA A 378 -3.01 25.41 -10.60
C ALA A 378 -2.98 23.87 -10.56
N VAL A 379 -3.98 23.25 -9.93
CA VAL A 379 -4.12 21.79 -9.83
C VAL A 379 -4.22 21.16 -11.23
N MET A 380 -4.99 21.75 -12.13
CA MET A 380 -5.09 21.27 -13.52
C MET A 380 -3.73 21.30 -14.22
N ASN A 381 -2.97 22.39 -14.09
CA ASN A 381 -1.66 22.49 -14.73
C ASN A 381 -0.65 21.50 -14.13
N LYS A 382 -0.63 21.34 -12.81
CA LYS A 382 0.25 20.41 -12.08
C LYS A 382 -0.07 18.93 -12.29
N LEU A 383 -1.22 18.61 -12.90
CA LEU A 383 -1.53 17.25 -13.31
C LEU A 383 -0.83 16.83 -14.61
N LYS A 384 -0.16 17.73 -15.34
CA LYS A 384 0.62 17.37 -16.54
C LYS A 384 1.81 16.50 -16.15
N TYR A 385 2.23 15.61 -17.05
CA TYR A 385 3.48 14.88 -16.87
C TYR A 385 4.65 15.87 -16.99
N ASP A 386 5.74 15.58 -16.30
CA ASP A 386 7.00 16.26 -16.52
C ASP A 386 7.66 15.76 -17.81
N ASP A 387 8.45 16.62 -18.44
CA ASP A 387 9.21 16.31 -19.66
C ASP A 387 10.16 15.12 -19.48
N GLU A 388 10.61 14.88 -18.24
CA GLU A 388 11.60 13.87 -17.88
C GLU A 388 11.00 12.51 -17.45
N TYR A 389 9.67 12.40 -17.39
CA TYR A 389 8.99 11.19 -16.87
C TYR A 389 9.31 9.93 -17.71
N ASN A 390 9.82 8.87 -17.07
CA ASN A 390 10.23 7.65 -17.74
C ASN A 390 9.10 6.59 -17.80
N PHE A 391 8.41 6.51 -18.94
CA PHE A 391 7.36 5.50 -19.19
C PHE A 391 7.87 4.06 -19.40
N GLU A 392 9.17 3.88 -19.64
CA GLU A 392 9.75 2.56 -19.91
C GLU A 392 10.16 1.87 -18.61
N ASN A 393 10.88 2.59 -17.76
CA ASN A 393 11.44 2.10 -16.50
C ASN A 393 11.04 3.04 -15.35
N GLU A 394 9.80 2.88 -14.87
CA GLU A 394 9.29 3.61 -13.71
C GLU A 394 10.12 3.28 -12.46
N GLY A 395 10.74 4.30 -11.88
CA GLY A 395 11.58 4.26 -10.69
C GLY A 395 10.92 4.93 -9.47
N GLU A 396 11.75 5.46 -8.58
CA GLU A 396 11.31 6.16 -7.37
C GLU A 396 10.64 7.51 -7.72
N ASP A 397 11.26 8.28 -8.62
CA ASP A 397 10.74 9.59 -9.06
C ASP A 397 9.36 9.47 -9.72
N GLU A 398 9.17 8.51 -10.63
CA GLU A 398 7.85 8.27 -11.23
C GLU A 398 6.81 7.84 -10.20
N ALA A 399 7.21 7.08 -9.17
CA ALA A 399 6.32 6.67 -8.09
C ALA A 399 5.93 7.86 -7.20
N MET A 400 6.88 8.75 -6.88
CA MET A 400 6.63 10.00 -6.15
C MET A 400 5.67 10.90 -6.92
N PHE A 401 5.89 11.09 -8.22
CA PHE A 401 4.99 11.86 -9.08
C PHE A 401 3.58 11.27 -9.15
N VAL A 402 3.45 9.93 -9.23
CA VAL A 402 2.14 9.27 -9.19
C VAL A 402 1.43 9.49 -7.85
N GLU A 403 2.17 9.50 -6.73
CA GLU A 403 1.61 9.83 -5.42
C GLU A 403 1.19 11.30 -5.34
N TYR A 404 2.01 12.22 -5.85
CA TYR A 404 1.66 13.64 -5.95
C TYR A 404 0.39 13.86 -6.78
N ARG A 405 0.24 13.20 -7.93
CA ARG A 405 -1.01 13.22 -8.72
C ARG A 405 -2.22 12.72 -7.94
N LYS A 406 -2.08 11.76 -7.02
CA LYS A 406 -3.20 11.34 -6.15
C LYS A 406 -3.58 12.45 -5.18
N GLN A 407 -2.61 13.17 -4.62
CA GLN A 407 -2.87 14.32 -3.76
C GLN A 407 -3.59 15.45 -4.53
N LEU A 408 -3.15 15.76 -5.76
CA LEU A 408 -3.82 16.71 -6.66
C LEU A 408 -5.25 16.28 -7.01
N LYS A 409 -5.46 14.99 -7.27
CA LYS A 409 -6.80 14.44 -7.47
C LYS A 409 -7.69 14.67 -6.24
N MET A 410 -7.16 14.48 -5.02
CA MET A 410 -7.91 14.77 -3.79
C MET A 410 -8.31 16.23 -3.68
N LEU A 411 -7.46 17.17 -4.12
CA LEU A 411 -7.83 18.59 -4.23
C LEU A 411 -8.95 18.80 -5.26
N LEU A 412 -8.86 18.17 -6.43
CA LEU A 412 -9.90 18.26 -7.47
C LEU A 412 -11.26 17.73 -6.97
N ASP A 413 -11.27 16.60 -6.27
CA ASP A 413 -12.46 16.03 -5.64
C ASP A 413 -13.04 16.96 -4.57
N ARG A 414 -12.18 17.69 -3.84
CA ARG A 414 -12.62 18.70 -2.86
C ARG A 414 -13.17 19.95 -3.55
N LEU A 415 -12.55 20.42 -4.63
CA LEU A 415 -13.04 21.52 -5.47
C LEU A 415 -14.43 21.22 -6.02
N ALA A 416 -14.67 19.99 -6.49
CA ALA A 416 -15.98 19.54 -6.96
C ALA A 416 -17.07 19.62 -5.88
N GLN A 417 -16.72 19.45 -4.61
CA GLN A 417 -17.65 19.58 -3.49
C GLN A 417 -17.91 21.03 -3.09
N VAL A 418 -16.98 21.94 -3.36
CA VAL A 418 -17.11 23.38 -3.06
C VAL A 418 -17.90 24.07 -4.17
N SER A 419 -17.51 23.87 -5.43
CA SER A 419 -18.15 24.48 -6.59
C SER A 419 -18.13 23.54 -7.80
N PRO A 420 -19.11 22.61 -7.91
CA PRO A 420 -19.17 21.64 -9.00
C PRO A 420 -19.41 22.30 -10.37
N GLU A 421 -20.13 23.43 -10.41
CA GLU A 421 -20.44 24.15 -11.64
C GLU A 421 -19.19 24.81 -12.23
N LEU A 422 -18.41 25.50 -11.38
CA LEU A 422 -17.16 26.13 -11.79
C LEU A 422 -16.14 25.09 -12.27
N LEU A 423 -16.04 23.95 -11.57
CA LEU A 423 -15.15 22.86 -11.96
C LEU A 423 -15.52 22.31 -13.34
N LEU A 424 -16.81 22.04 -13.55
CA LEU A 424 -17.29 21.53 -14.83
C LEU A 424 -17.02 22.52 -15.98
N GLU A 425 -17.24 23.81 -15.76
CA GLU A 425 -16.97 24.85 -16.77
C GLU A 425 -15.47 24.97 -17.09
N ALA A 426 -14.62 24.98 -16.07
CA ALA A 426 -13.17 25.08 -16.23
C ALA A 426 -12.61 23.85 -16.98
N VAL A 427 -12.99 22.63 -16.57
CA VAL A 427 -12.61 21.41 -17.30
C VAL A 427 -13.12 21.45 -18.74
N HIS A 428 -14.38 21.84 -18.96
CA HIS A 428 -14.94 21.95 -20.31
C HIS A 428 -14.14 22.93 -21.20
N ARG A 429 -13.71 24.06 -20.64
CA ARG A 429 -12.89 25.06 -21.34
C ARG A 429 -11.52 24.50 -21.72
N VAL A 430 -10.79 23.95 -20.75
CA VAL A 430 -9.45 23.38 -20.95
C VAL A 430 -9.50 22.19 -21.92
N PHE A 431 -10.47 21.30 -21.74
CA PHE A 431 -10.67 20.14 -22.60
C PHE A 431 -10.92 20.54 -24.05
N ASN A 432 -11.89 21.41 -24.31
CA ASN A 432 -12.21 21.80 -25.69
C ASN A 432 -11.09 22.58 -26.37
N ALA A 433 -10.40 23.47 -25.65
CA ALA A 433 -9.26 24.20 -26.20
C ALA A 433 -8.13 23.25 -26.64
N THR A 434 -7.86 22.24 -25.82
CA THR A 434 -6.84 21.20 -26.11
C THR A 434 -7.29 20.29 -27.25
N MET A 435 -8.53 19.80 -27.22
CA MET A 435 -9.07 18.92 -28.26
C MET A 435 -9.23 19.59 -29.63
N GLN A 436 -9.31 20.92 -29.71
CA GLN A 436 -9.30 21.63 -30.99
C GLN A 436 -7.91 21.62 -31.65
N ASN A 437 -6.84 21.58 -30.86
CA ASN A 437 -5.46 21.72 -31.32
C ASN A 437 -4.60 20.47 -30.99
N TRP A 438 -5.23 19.33 -30.72
CA TRP A 438 -4.54 18.14 -30.19
C TRP A 438 -3.37 17.69 -31.05
N GLN A 439 -3.39 17.95 -32.35
CA GLN A 439 -2.35 17.55 -33.31
C GLN A 439 -1.04 18.33 -33.16
N THR A 440 -1.11 19.55 -32.63
CA THR A 440 0.06 20.43 -32.45
C THR A 440 0.50 20.53 -30.98
N VAL A 441 -0.35 20.09 -30.06
CA VAL A 441 -0.11 20.15 -28.63
C VAL A 441 0.66 18.90 -28.17
N GLN A 442 1.55 19.08 -27.19
CA GLN A 442 2.35 18.00 -26.63
C GLN A 442 1.47 16.98 -25.89
N PHE A 443 1.96 15.73 -25.81
CA PHE A 443 1.17 14.62 -25.27
C PHE A 443 0.73 14.85 -23.82
N MET A 444 1.53 15.58 -23.03
CA MET A 444 1.29 15.84 -21.61
C MET A 444 0.01 16.66 -21.40
N GLU A 445 -0.20 17.69 -22.24
CA GLU A 445 -1.41 18.51 -22.21
C GLU A 445 -2.63 17.75 -22.75
N VAL A 446 -2.45 16.97 -23.82
CA VAL A 446 -3.54 16.15 -24.39
C VAL A 446 -3.99 15.08 -23.39
N GLU A 447 -3.03 14.39 -22.76
CA GLU A 447 -3.31 13.39 -21.72
C GLU A 447 -4.00 14.03 -20.52
N MET A 448 -3.46 15.13 -20.01
CA MET A 448 -4.07 15.86 -18.89
C MET A 448 -5.51 16.26 -19.20
N ALA A 449 -5.81 16.71 -20.43
CA ALA A 449 -7.15 17.15 -20.79
C ALA A 449 -8.15 15.98 -20.76
N ILE A 450 -7.77 14.83 -21.32
CA ILE A 450 -8.59 13.63 -21.28
C ILE A 450 -8.73 13.12 -19.84
N ARG A 451 -7.65 13.20 -19.04
CA ARG A 451 -7.65 12.80 -17.63
C ARG A 451 -8.54 13.68 -16.76
N LEU A 452 -8.60 14.99 -16.99
CA LEU A 452 -9.57 15.86 -16.32
C LEU A 452 -11.00 15.40 -16.60
N LEU A 453 -11.32 15.07 -17.86
CA LEU A 453 -12.61 14.50 -18.22
C LEU A 453 -12.84 13.15 -17.51
N TYR A 454 -11.86 12.24 -17.48
CA TYR A 454 -11.95 10.98 -16.74
C TYR A 454 -12.27 11.19 -15.25
N MET A 455 -11.58 12.13 -14.59
CA MET A 455 -11.73 12.41 -13.16
C MET A 455 -13.07 13.05 -12.81
N LEU A 456 -13.69 13.81 -13.72
CA LEU A 456 -15.05 14.34 -13.50
C LEU A 456 -16.08 13.23 -13.21
N GLY A 457 -15.85 12.02 -13.74
CA GLY A 457 -16.73 10.88 -13.51
C GLY A 457 -16.68 10.34 -12.07
N GLU A 458 -15.64 10.67 -11.30
CA GLU A 458 -15.60 10.38 -9.86
C GLU A 458 -16.01 11.58 -9.02
N ALA A 459 -15.53 12.76 -9.41
CA ALA A 459 -15.71 13.99 -8.66
C ALA A 459 -17.17 14.46 -8.63
N LEU A 460 -17.92 14.25 -9.72
CA LEU A 460 -19.33 14.64 -9.82
C LEU A 460 -20.26 13.45 -9.49
N PRO A 461 -21.20 13.61 -8.54
CA PRO A 461 -22.10 12.53 -8.15
C PRO A 461 -23.01 12.12 -9.31
N ALA A 462 -23.06 10.81 -9.61
CA ALA A 462 -23.94 10.27 -10.64
C ALA A 462 -25.39 10.13 -10.12
N SER A 463 -26.36 10.79 -10.76
CA SER A 463 -27.78 10.55 -10.47
C SER A 463 -28.18 9.14 -10.88
N HIS A 464 -28.71 8.33 -9.95
CA HIS A 464 -29.05 6.92 -10.18
C HIS A 464 -27.92 6.08 -10.81
N GLY A 465 -26.67 6.44 -10.53
CA GLY A 465 -25.49 5.78 -11.08
C GLY A 465 -25.20 6.10 -12.55
N ALA A 466 -25.88 7.06 -13.19
CA ALA A 466 -25.61 7.46 -14.57
C ALA A 466 -25.37 8.97 -14.68
N HIS A 467 -24.17 9.35 -15.17
CA HIS A 467 -23.78 10.76 -15.36
C HIS A 467 -24.55 11.48 -16.47
N PHE A 468 -25.22 10.73 -17.34
CA PHE A 468 -25.98 11.26 -18.48
C PHE A 468 -27.50 11.25 -18.23
N SER A 469 -27.89 11.33 -16.96
CA SER A 469 -29.29 11.40 -16.53
C SER A 469 -29.42 12.37 -15.36
N GLY A 470 -30.56 13.06 -15.24
CA GLY A 470 -30.79 14.05 -14.19
C GLY A 470 -30.58 15.49 -14.67
N ASP A 471 -29.67 16.22 -14.03
CA ASP A 471 -29.43 17.64 -14.28
C ASP A 471 -29.05 17.92 -15.74
N THR A 472 -29.89 18.69 -16.44
CA THR A 472 -29.79 18.94 -17.88
C THR A 472 -28.51 19.66 -18.27
N THR A 473 -28.03 20.63 -17.48
CA THR A 473 -26.84 21.43 -17.84
C THR A 473 -25.55 20.63 -17.66
N LYS A 474 -25.45 19.85 -16.58
CA LYS A 474 -24.32 18.95 -16.34
C LYS A 474 -24.26 17.85 -17.38
N THR A 475 -25.42 17.22 -17.64
CA THR A 475 -25.56 16.15 -18.63
C THR A 475 -25.16 16.66 -20.02
N SER A 476 -25.66 17.81 -20.45
CA SER A 476 -25.36 18.36 -21.78
C SER A 476 -23.88 18.69 -21.95
N THR A 477 -23.23 19.22 -20.91
CA THR A 477 -21.80 19.57 -20.93
C THR A 477 -20.92 18.32 -21.02
N LEU A 478 -21.20 17.29 -20.21
CA LEU A 478 -20.50 16.00 -20.27
C LEU A 478 -20.73 15.30 -21.62
N GLN A 479 -21.96 15.31 -22.15
CA GLN A 479 -22.25 14.77 -23.48
C GLN A 479 -21.45 15.52 -24.56
N SER A 480 -21.38 16.84 -24.48
CA SER A 480 -20.61 17.67 -25.41
C SER A 480 -19.13 17.25 -25.42
N MET A 481 -18.50 17.12 -24.25
CA MET A 481 -17.10 16.68 -24.16
C MET A 481 -16.89 15.26 -24.69
N MET A 482 -17.79 14.32 -24.38
CA MET A 482 -17.73 12.96 -24.92
C MET A 482 -17.88 12.91 -26.44
N ARG A 483 -18.81 13.70 -27.01
CA ARG A 483 -18.93 13.84 -28.48
C ARG A 483 -17.63 14.37 -29.07
N THR A 484 -17.08 15.44 -28.50
CA THR A 484 -15.80 16.02 -28.95
C THR A 484 -14.68 14.99 -28.88
N LEU A 485 -14.53 14.24 -27.78
CA LEU A 485 -13.51 13.20 -27.59
C LEU A 485 -13.52 12.17 -28.73
N ILE A 486 -14.72 11.76 -29.16
CA ILE A 486 -14.89 10.71 -30.18
C ILE A 486 -14.75 11.27 -31.59
N ILE A 487 -15.24 12.49 -31.85
CA ILE A 487 -15.29 13.07 -33.20
C ILE A 487 -13.97 13.73 -33.58
N CYS A 488 -13.20 14.29 -32.64
CA CYS A 488 -11.99 15.05 -32.95
C CYS A 488 -10.83 14.17 -33.49
N GLY A 489 -10.91 12.85 -33.31
CA GLY A 489 -9.91 11.91 -33.81
C GLY A 489 -8.70 11.72 -32.90
N VAL A 490 -8.71 12.24 -31.66
CA VAL A 490 -7.57 12.13 -30.72
C VAL A 490 -7.14 10.68 -30.43
N SER A 491 -8.00 9.69 -30.68
CA SER A 491 -7.65 8.26 -30.64
C SER A 491 -6.46 7.86 -31.53
N GLU A 492 -6.11 8.65 -32.54
CA GLU A 492 -4.95 8.43 -33.42
C GLU A 492 -3.62 8.97 -32.82
N TYR A 493 -3.66 9.58 -31.64
CA TYR A 493 -2.45 10.08 -30.98
C TYR A 493 -1.50 8.91 -30.66
N GLN A 494 -0.23 9.06 -31.03
CA GLN A 494 0.76 7.95 -31.01
C GLN A 494 1.28 7.61 -29.61
N HIS A 495 1.22 8.55 -28.67
CA HIS A 495 1.77 8.36 -27.33
C HIS A 495 0.89 7.43 -26.48
N SER A 496 1.49 6.38 -25.93
CA SER A 496 0.78 5.30 -25.22
C SER A 496 -0.09 5.80 -24.06
N SER A 497 0.36 6.81 -23.32
CA SER A 497 -0.40 7.39 -22.18
C SER A 497 -1.69 8.07 -22.63
N VAL A 498 -1.67 8.78 -23.77
CA VAL A 498 -2.87 9.40 -24.37
C VAL A 498 -3.83 8.32 -24.85
N THR A 499 -3.31 7.29 -25.53
CA THR A 499 -4.10 6.15 -26.01
C THR A 499 -4.80 5.43 -24.85
N LEU A 500 -4.07 5.14 -23.78
CA LEU A 500 -4.64 4.50 -22.59
C LEU A 500 -5.71 5.36 -21.94
N GLU A 501 -5.44 6.66 -21.74
CA GLU A 501 -6.39 7.56 -21.10
C GLU A 501 -7.67 7.75 -21.94
N PHE A 502 -7.55 7.75 -23.27
CA PHE A 502 -8.71 7.73 -24.17
C PHE A 502 -9.61 6.51 -23.93
N PHE A 503 -9.04 5.30 -23.93
CA PHE A 503 -9.83 4.08 -23.74
C PHE A 503 -10.41 3.98 -22.31
N GLU A 504 -9.66 4.39 -21.29
CA GLU A 504 -10.15 4.46 -19.90
C GLU A 504 -11.36 5.39 -19.79
N THR A 505 -11.28 6.57 -20.40
CA THR A 505 -12.35 7.57 -20.39
C THR A 505 -13.59 7.06 -21.11
N VAL A 506 -13.42 6.48 -22.30
CA VAL A 506 -14.51 5.86 -23.07
C VAL A 506 -15.23 4.78 -22.27
N VAL A 507 -14.50 3.89 -21.60
CA VAL A 507 -15.09 2.78 -20.84
C VAL A 507 -15.69 3.24 -19.51
N ARG A 508 -15.12 4.26 -18.87
CA ARG A 508 -15.72 4.89 -17.68
C ARG A 508 -17.09 5.49 -18.00
N TYR A 509 -17.20 6.14 -19.15
CA TYR A 509 -18.43 6.75 -19.64
C TYR A 509 -19.23 5.83 -20.57
N ASP A 510 -19.16 4.52 -20.39
CA ASP A 510 -19.87 3.54 -21.22
C ASP A 510 -21.39 3.81 -21.35
N LYS A 511 -22.02 4.37 -20.31
CA LYS A 511 -23.44 4.79 -20.33
C LYS A 511 -23.77 5.90 -21.32
N PHE A 512 -22.78 6.67 -21.79
CA PHE A 512 -22.95 7.65 -22.87
C PHE A 512 -23.54 7.00 -24.12
N PHE A 513 -23.02 5.83 -24.48
CA PHE A 513 -23.39 5.12 -25.71
C PHE A 513 -24.79 4.49 -25.66
N LEU A 514 -25.41 4.42 -24.47
CA LEU A 514 -26.83 4.06 -24.34
C LEU A 514 -27.75 5.20 -24.78
N VAL A 515 -27.29 6.45 -24.62
CA VAL A 515 -28.01 7.66 -25.01
C VAL A 515 -27.68 8.03 -26.45
N GLU A 516 -26.43 7.84 -26.88
CA GLU A 516 -25.95 8.17 -28.22
C GLU A 516 -25.26 6.99 -28.91
N PRO A 517 -26.02 5.97 -29.36
CA PRO A 517 -25.46 4.77 -29.99
C PRO A 517 -24.73 5.04 -31.31
N GLN A 518 -24.98 6.18 -31.97
CA GLN A 518 -24.34 6.54 -33.24
C GLN A 518 -22.81 6.65 -33.16
N HIS A 519 -22.26 6.82 -31.96
CA HIS A 519 -20.82 6.92 -31.73
C HIS A 519 -20.12 5.57 -31.49
N ILE A 520 -20.88 4.49 -31.30
CA ILE A 520 -20.34 3.14 -31.07
C ILE A 520 -19.40 2.68 -32.20
N PRO A 521 -19.72 2.81 -33.50
CA PRO A 521 -18.87 2.30 -34.57
C PRO A 521 -17.47 2.91 -34.58
N SER A 522 -17.34 4.22 -34.33
CA SER A 522 -16.06 4.92 -34.30
C SER A 522 -15.13 4.36 -33.22
N VAL A 523 -15.67 4.23 -32.01
CA VAL A 523 -14.94 3.71 -30.85
C VAL A 523 -14.62 2.22 -31.02
N LEU A 524 -15.56 1.44 -31.57
CA LEU A 524 -15.36 0.03 -31.85
C LEU A 524 -14.20 -0.19 -32.84
N MET A 525 -14.12 0.63 -33.89
CA MET A 525 -12.99 0.59 -34.82
C MET A 525 -11.67 0.89 -34.11
N ALA A 526 -11.64 1.91 -33.24
CA ALA A 526 -10.44 2.23 -32.46
C ALA A 526 -9.98 1.07 -31.55
N PHE A 527 -10.92 0.33 -30.94
CA PHE A 527 -10.57 -0.87 -30.18
C PHE A 527 -9.95 -1.96 -31.06
N LEU A 528 -10.47 -2.16 -32.28
CA LEU A 528 -10.15 -3.31 -33.13
C LEU A 528 -8.91 -3.10 -34.02
N ASP A 529 -8.47 -1.87 -34.27
CA ASP A 529 -7.34 -1.58 -35.16
C ASP A 529 -6.01 -1.31 -34.42
N HIS A 530 -5.04 -0.69 -35.11
CA HIS A 530 -3.69 -0.38 -34.61
C HIS A 530 -3.69 0.54 -33.40
N ARG A 531 -4.79 1.25 -33.11
CA ARG A 531 -4.90 2.10 -31.92
C ARG A 531 -5.08 1.30 -30.64
N GLY A 532 -5.77 0.15 -30.73
CA GLY A 532 -6.21 -0.63 -29.56
C GLY A 532 -5.55 -1.99 -29.47
N LEU A 533 -6.31 -3.05 -29.79
CA LEU A 533 -5.88 -4.46 -29.65
C LEU A 533 -4.66 -4.81 -30.51
N ARG A 534 -4.33 -4.00 -31.52
CA ARG A 534 -3.17 -4.19 -32.40
C ARG A 534 -2.09 -3.12 -32.22
N HIS A 535 -2.13 -2.40 -31.10
CA HIS A 535 -1.14 -1.38 -30.77
C HIS A 535 0.28 -1.96 -30.67
N SER A 536 1.30 -1.17 -30.98
CA SER A 536 2.71 -1.60 -30.97
C SER A 536 3.19 -2.01 -29.56
N SER A 537 2.79 -1.25 -28.54
CA SER A 537 3.12 -1.52 -27.13
C SER A 537 2.30 -2.69 -26.53
N PRO A 538 2.96 -3.72 -25.98
CA PRO A 538 2.29 -4.82 -25.26
C PRO A 538 1.51 -4.35 -24.02
N LYS A 539 2.03 -3.34 -23.29
CA LYS A 539 1.35 -2.75 -22.13
C LYS A 539 -0.03 -2.21 -22.53
N VAL A 540 -0.10 -1.51 -23.67
CA VAL A 540 -1.36 -0.97 -24.21
C VAL A 540 -2.30 -2.09 -24.63
N ARG A 541 -1.82 -3.07 -25.41
CA ARG A 541 -2.68 -4.19 -25.87
C ARG A 541 -3.30 -4.96 -24.71
N SER A 542 -2.54 -5.24 -23.66
CA SER A 542 -3.05 -5.93 -22.46
C SER A 542 -4.16 -5.13 -21.78
N ARG A 543 -3.94 -3.84 -21.55
CA ARG A 543 -4.96 -3.00 -20.91
C ARG A 543 -6.20 -2.81 -21.78
N VAL A 544 -6.02 -2.60 -23.08
CA VAL A 544 -7.12 -2.45 -24.04
C VAL A 544 -7.93 -3.73 -24.18
N ALA A 545 -7.31 -4.91 -24.09
CA ALA A 545 -8.03 -6.19 -24.09
C ALA A 545 -9.05 -6.29 -22.94
N TYR A 546 -8.65 -5.88 -21.74
CA TYR A 546 -9.56 -5.78 -20.59
C TYR A 546 -10.66 -4.73 -20.81
N LEU A 547 -10.30 -3.53 -21.24
CA LEU A 547 -11.23 -2.41 -21.46
C LEU A 547 -12.27 -2.74 -22.53
N PHE A 548 -11.85 -3.38 -23.64
CA PHE A 548 -12.74 -3.84 -24.69
C PHE A 548 -13.76 -4.85 -24.17
N SER A 549 -13.32 -5.82 -23.35
CA SER A 549 -14.23 -6.79 -22.74
C SER A 549 -15.27 -6.12 -21.85
N ARG A 550 -14.87 -5.11 -21.06
CA ARG A 550 -15.79 -4.34 -20.23
C ARG A 550 -16.78 -3.53 -21.07
N PHE A 551 -16.30 -2.86 -22.12
CA PHE A 551 -17.12 -2.07 -23.04
C PHE A 551 -18.24 -2.92 -23.68
N ILE A 552 -17.88 -4.09 -24.22
CA ILE A 552 -18.83 -5.01 -24.85
C ILE A 552 -19.84 -5.57 -23.82
N LYS A 553 -19.40 -5.89 -22.60
CA LYS A 553 -20.29 -6.37 -21.54
C LYS A 553 -21.34 -5.35 -21.11
N THR A 554 -21.03 -4.05 -21.15
CA THR A 554 -22.04 -3.02 -20.86
C THR A 554 -22.99 -2.83 -22.05
N LEU A 555 -22.46 -2.83 -23.27
CA LEU A 555 -23.19 -2.38 -24.46
C LEU A 555 -23.71 -3.50 -25.36
N TYR A 556 -23.66 -4.77 -24.94
CA TYR A 556 -24.00 -5.93 -25.78
C TYR A 556 -25.33 -5.81 -26.53
N LYS A 557 -26.34 -5.13 -25.96
CA LYS A 557 -27.65 -4.90 -26.60
C LYS A 557 -27.57 -4.07 -27.88
N HIS A 558 -26.58 -3.20 -27.99
CA HIS A 558 -26.34 -2.35 -29.16
C HIS A 558 -25.32 -2.96 -30.13
N MET A 559 -24.79 -4.16 -29.84
CA MET A 559 -23.72 -4.79 -30.63
C MET A 559 -24.23 -5.69 -31.75
N ASN A 560 -25.54 -5.98 -31.83
CA ASN A 560 -26.13 -6.95 -32.76
C ASN A 560 -25.67 -6.77 -34.23
N ALA A 561 -25.64 -5.53 -34.72
CA ALA A 561 -25.24 -5.22 -36.10
C ALA A 561 -23.74 -5.44 -36.38
N PHE A 562 -22.92 -5.53 -35.34
CA PHE A 562 -21.46 -5.58 -35.44
C PHE A 562 -20.88 -6.95 -35.05
N ILE A 563 -21.69 -7.89 -34.55
CA ILE A 563 -21.21 -9.18 -34.02
C ILE A 563 -20.29 -9.91 -35.02
N GLU A 564 -20.73 -10.06 -36.27
CA GLU A 564 -19.97 -10.83 -37.26
C GLU A 564 -18.65 -10.14 -37.63
N ASP A 565 -18.67 -8.81 -37.80
CA ASP A 565 -17.45 -8.03 -38.09
C ASP A 565 -16.47 -8.09 -36.91
N ILE A 566 -16.95 -7.92 -35.67
CA ILE A 566 -16.12 -8.03 -34.46
C ILE A 566 -15.49 -9.43 -34.37
N LEU A 567 -16.30 -10.49 -34.48
CA LEU A 567 -15.79 -11.86 -34.38
C LEU A 567 -14.77 -12.18 -35.47
N SER A 568 -14.96 -11.66 -36.69
CA SER A 568 -14.00 -11.83 -37.78
C SER A 568 -12.68 -11.10 -37.51
N ARG A 569 -12.73 -9.89 -36.93
CA ARG A 569 -11.56 -9.04 -36.64
C ARG A 569 -10.79 -9.43 -35.39
N ILE A 570 -11.32 -10.29 -34.54
CA ILE A 570 -10.59 -10.81 -33.37
C ILE A 570 -10.13 -12.26 -33.55
N GLN A 571 -10.40 -12.88 -34.70
CA GLN A 571 -10.16 -14.30 -34.92
C GLN A 571 -8.68 -14.68 -34.75
N ASP A 572 -7.77 -13.86 -35.27
CA ASP A 572 -6.31 -13.98 -35.11
C ASP A 572 -5.85 -13.81 -33.65
N LEU A 573 -6.59 -13.03 -32.85
CA LEU A 573 -6.31 -12.82 -31.42
C LEU A 573 -6.75 -14.01 -30.55
N LEU A 574 -7.57 -14.91 -31.08
CA LEU A 574 -8.12 -16.09 -30.41
C LEU A 574 -7.32 -17.37 -30.70
N GLU A 575 -6.22 -17.28 -31.46
CA GLU A 575 -5.40 -18.44 -31.80
C GLU A 575 -4.58 -18.95 -30.62
N LEU A 576 -4.60 -20.27 -30.41
CA LEU A 576 -3.74 -20.97 -29.46
C LEU A 576 -2.41 -21.29 -30.17
N ALA A 577 -1.46 -20.35 -30.18
CA ALA A 577 -0.17 -20.54 -30.86
C ALA A 577 0.91 -21.11 -29.91
N PRO A 578 1.43 -22.35 -30.14
CA PRO A 578 2.60 -22.85 -29.43
C PRO A 578 3.87 -22.07 -29.86
N PRO A 579 4.92 -22.00 -29.00
CA PRO A 579 6.05 -21.09 -29.18
C PRO A 579 6.95 -21.46 -30.37
N GLU A 580 6.79 -22.67 -30.90
CA GLU A 580 7.63 -23.24 -31.97
C GLU A 580 7.33 -22.63 -33.36
N ASN A 581 6.19 -21.96 -33.55
CA ASN A 581 5.77 -21.47 -34.87
C ASN A 581 6.41 -20.14 -35.28
N GLY A 582 7.22 -19.49 -34.43
CA GLY A 582 7.95 -18.27 -34.77
C GLY A 582 7.10 -17.02 -35.04
N PHE A 583 5.77 -17.10 -34.89
CA PHE A 583 4.89 -15.94 -35.00
C PHE A 583 4.83 -15.19 -33.67
N PRO A 584 4.97 -13.85 -33.67
CA PRO A 584 4.85 -13.06 -32.45
C PRO A 584 3.39 -13.11 -31.95
N VAL A 585 3.21 -13.67 -30.76
CA VAL A 585 1.91 -13.68 -30.07
C VAL A 585 1.56 -12.23 -29.70
N LEU A 586 0.45 -11.72 -30.24
CA LEU A 586 0.02 -10.33 -30.00
C LEU A 586 -0.44 -10.11 -28.54
N LEU A 587 -1.17 -11.06 -27.96
CA LEU A 587 -1.76 -10.98 -26.62
C LEU A 587 -1.23 -12.08 -25.71
N SER A 588 -0.94 -11.76 -24.44
CA SER A 588 -0.58 -12.79 -23.47
C SER A 588 -1.75 -13.78 -23.25
N SER A 589 -1.46 -14.97 -22.74
CA SER A 589 -2.51 -15.95 -22.40
C SER A 589 -3.55 -15.39 -21.43
N ASP A 590 -3.14 -14.52 -20.51
CA ASP A 590 -4.06 -13.87 -19.57
C ASP A 590 -4.96 -12.84 -20.28
N ASP A 591 -4.42 -12.09 -21.23
CA ASP A 591 -5.18 -11.12 -22.02
C ASP A 591 -6.17 -11.81 -22.98
N GLN A 592 -5.79 -12.94 -23.57
CA GLN A 592 -6.65 -13.75 -24.43
C GLN A 592 -7.92 -14.23 -23.70
N LEU A 593 -7.87 -14.42 -22.37
CA LEU A 593 -9.07 -14.74 -21.59
C LEU A 593 -10.15 -13.65 -21.79
N PHE A 594 -9.79 -12.37 -21.85
CA PHE A 594 -10.74 -11.30 -22.09
C PHE A 594 -11.35 -11.38 -23.50
N MET A 595 -10.56 -11.79 -24.50
CA MET A 595 -11.06 -11.97 -25.88
C MET A 595 -12.05 -13.12 -25.99
N PHE A 596 -11.74 -14.29 -25.40
CA PHE A 596 -12.67 -15.42 -25.34
C PHE A 596 -13.94 -15.08 -24.55
N GLU A 597 -13.82 -14.34 -23.44
CA GLU A 597 -14.99 -13.87 -22.70
C GLU A 597 -15.88 -12.96 -23.57
N THR A 598 -15.25 -12.05 -24.31
CA THR A 598 -15.94 -11.10 -25.19
C THR A 598 -16.66 -11.80 -26.33
N ALA A 599 -16.00 -12.74 -27.01
CA ALA A 599 -16.61 -13.56 -28.04
C ALA A 599 -17.81 -14.36 -27.49
N GLY A 600 -17.67 -14.94 -26.29
CA GLY A 600 -18.76 -15.62 -25.61
C GLY A 600 -19.95 -14.69 -25.32
N VAL A 601 -19.71 -13.49 -24.79
CA VAL A 601 -20.75 -12.50 -24.47
C VAL A 601 -21.51 -12.06 -25.74
N LEU A 602 -20.81 -11.82 -26.84
CA LEU A 602 -21.41 -11.43 -28.12
C LEU A 602 -22.31 -12.54 -28.70
N ILE A 603 -21.82 -13.79 -28.73
CA ILE A 603 -22.59 -14.93 -29.26
C ILE A 603 -23.86 -15.17 -28.43
N VAL A 604 -23.73 -15.18 -27.10
CA VAL A 604 -24.84 -15.51 -26.20
C VAL A 604 -25.92 -14.45 -26.21
N ASN A 605 -25.53 -13.17 -26.17
CA ASN A 605 -26.49 -12.07 -26.09
C ASN A 605 -26.96 -11.53 -27.45
N GLY A 606 -26.40 -12.03 -28.56
CA GLY A 606 -26.85 -11.64 -29.90
C GLY A 606 -28.31 -12.02 -30.18
N GLU A 607 -29.00 -11.21 -30.97
CA GLU A 607 -30.37 -11.47 -31.47
C GLU A 607 -30.37 -12.47 -32.63
N SER A 608 -29.86 -13.69 -32.39
CA SER A 608 -29.84 -14.78 -33.38
C SER A 608 -30.53 -16.05 -32.85
N PRO A 609 -31.07 -16.91 -33.74
CA PRO A 609 -31.64 -18.20 -33.35
C PRO A 609 -30.64 -19.09 -32.62
N ALA A 610 -31.14 -20.00 -31.78
CA ALA A 610 -30.31 -20.93 -31.00
C ALA A 610 -29.35 -21.74 -31.88
N GLU A 611 -29.78 -22.20 -33.05
CA GLU A 611 -28.93 -22.95 -33.99
C GLU A 611 -27.72 -22.13 -34.47
N ARG A 612 -27.93 -20.83 -34.72
CA ARG A 612 -26.84 -19.92 -35.14
C ARG A 612 -25.88 -19.66 -33.99
N LYS A 613 -26.39 -19.46 -32.78
CA LYS A 613 -25.55 -19.30 -31.57
C LYS A 613 -24.71 -20.53 -31.31
N GLN A 614 -25.30 -21.72 -31.41
CA GLN A 614 -24.61 -23.00 -31.30
C GLN A 614 -23.51 -23.12 -32.37
N ALA A 615 -23.81 -22.80 -33.63
CA ALA A 615 -22.84 -22.85 -34.72
C ALA A 615 -21.64 -21.91 -34.49
N LEU A 616 -21.89 -20.68 -34.06
CA LEU A 616 -20.84 -19.71 -33.74
C LEU A 616 -19.99 -20.16 -32.53
N MET A 617 -20.62 -20.62 -31.45
CA MET A 617 -19.92 -21.13 -30.28
C MET A 617 -19.09 -22.38 -30.60
N ARG A 618 -19.62 -23.27 -31.44
CA ARG A 618 -18.88 -24.44 -31.93
C ARG A 618 -17.70 -24.01 -32.81
N SER A 619 -17.88 -23.04 -33.70
CA SER A 619 -16.79 -22.48 -34.52
C SER A 619 -15.68 -21.85 -33.66
N LEU A 620 -16.03 -21.24 -32.53
CA LEU A 620 -15.08 -20.64 -31.59
C LEU A 620 -14.26 -21.70 -30.83
N LEU A 621 -14.90 -22.76 -30.36
CA LEU A 621 -14.27 -23.75 -29.48
C LEU A 621 -13.67 -24.97 -30.22
N THR A 622 -14.06 -25.23 -31.47
CA THR A 622 -13.55 -26.38 -32.24
C THR A 622 -12.04 -26.30 -32.50
N PRO A 623 -11.48 -25.17 -33.00
CA PRO A 623 -10.03 -25.06 -33.21
C PRO A 623 -9.24 -25.29 -31.91
N LEU A 624 -9.79 -24.82 -30.80
CA LEU A 624 -9.21 -24.99 -29.47
C LEU A 624 -9.19 -26.47 -29.02
N MET A 625 -10.30 -27.18 -29.24
CA MET A 625 -10.40 -28.62 -28.95
C MET A 625 -9.47 -29.45 -29.82
N GLU A 626 -9.34 -29.12 -31.11
CA GLU A 626 -8.43 -29.81 -32.04
C GLU A 626 -6.97 -29.61 -31.64
N ALA A 627 -6.57 -28.36 -31.37
CA ALA A 627 -5.24 -28.04 -30.86
C ALA A 627 -4.95 -28.76 -29.53
N PHE A 628 -5.91 -28.79 -28.61
CA PHE A 628 -5.78 -29.50 -27.33
C PHE A 628 -5.51 -30.99 -27.52
N ARG A 629 -6.26 -31.67 -28.39
CA ARG A 629 -6.05 -33.11 -28.67
C ARG A 629 -4.66 -33.39 -29.23
N MET A 630 -4.21 -32.54 -30.15
CA MET A 630 -2.87 -32.65 -30.75
C MET A 630 -1.76 -32.45 -29.72
N LEU A 631 -1.87 -31.41 -28.88
CA LEU A 631 -0.88 -31.11 -27.84
C LEU A 631 -0.86 -32.18 -26.74
N LEU A 632 -2.03 -32.68 -26.32
CA LEU A 632 -2.13 -33.72 -25.31
C LEU A 632 -1.53 -35.05 -25.79
N ALA A 633 -1.63 -35.36 -27.09
CA ALA A 633 -0.99 -36.55 -27.67
C ALA A 633 0.54 -36.42 -27.71
N LYS A 634 1.07 -35.19 -27.90
CA LYS A 634 2.51 -34.90 -27.91
C LYS A 634 3.13 -34.85 -26.52
N LEU A 635 2.41 -34.36 -25.52
CA LEU A 635 2.93 -34.12 -24.17
C LEU A 635 3.67 -35.33 -23.54
N PRO A 636 3.14 -36.58 -23.59
CA PRO A 636 3.85 -37.75 -23.05
C PRO A 636 5.04 -38.23 -23.90
N GLN A 637 5.13 -37.77 -25.16
CA GLN A 637 6.19 -38.15 -26.10
C GLN A 637 7.41 -37.22 -25.98
N GLU A 638 7.24 -36.06 -25.36
CA GLU A 638 8.31 -35.07 -25.21
C GLU A 638 9.28 -35.49 -24.09
N ALA A 639 10.57 -35.49 -24.39
CA ALA A 639 11.61 -35.94 -23.44
C ALA A 639 12.07 -34.84 -22.47
N SER A 640 11.94 -33.56 -22.84
CA SER A 640 12.37 -32.44 -22.01
C SER A 640 11.27 -32.04 -21.01
N GLU A 641 11.60 -32.03 -19.73
CA GLU A 641 10.68 -31.61 -18.65
C GLU A 641 10.26 -30.14 -18.78
N GLU A 642 11.16 -29.26 -19.23
CA GLU A 642 10.87 -27.85 -19.50
C GLU A 642 9.83 -27.70 -20.62
N ARG A 643 10.01 -28.44 -21.71
CA ARG A 643 9.03 -28.44 -22.81
C ARG A 643 7.70 -29.09 -22.42
N GLN A 644 7.73 -30.13 -21.60
CA GLN A 644 6.52 -30.70 -21.02
C GLN A 644 5.75 -29.66 -20.20
N ALA A 645 6.44 -28.85 -19.38
CA ALA A 645 5.82 -27.78 -18.61
C ALA A 645 5.16 -26.74 -19.52
N VAL A 646 5.87 -26.26 -20.55
CA VAL A 646 5.32 -25.34 -21.55
C VAL A 646 4.07 -25.92 -22.22
N LEU A 647 4.12 -27.16 -22.72
CA LEU A 647 2.96 -27.83 -23.34
C LEU A 647 1.78 -27.99 -22.37
N ALA A 648 2.05 -28.30 -21.09
CA ALA A 648 1.03 -28.40 -20.06
C ALA A 648 0.38 -27.04 -19.74
N ASP A 649 1.14 -25.95 -19.80
CA ASP A 649 0.60 -24.60 -19.66
C ASP A 649 -0.32 -24.25 -20.84
N TYR A 650 0.05 -24.55 -22.08
CA TYR A 650 -0.83 -24.35 -23.25
C TYR A 650 -2.13 -25.15 -23.15
N LEU A 651 -2.05 -26.41 -22.73
CA LEU A 651 -3.23 -27.25 -22.47
C LEU A 651 -4.11 -26.62 -21.38
N SER A 652 -3.49 -26.11 -20.30
CA SER A 652 -4.19 -25.44 -19.21
C SER A 652 -4.86 -24.14 -19.67
N HIS A 653 -4.19 -23.34 -20.49
CA HIS A 653 -4.76 -22.13 -21.12
C HIS A 653 -5.95 -22.48 -22.02
N ALA A 654 -5.86 -23.55 -22.82
CA ALA A 654 -6.96 -23.96 -23.68
C ALA A 654 -8.22 -24.35 -22.88
N VAL A 655 -8.05 -25.09 -21.78
CA VAL A 655 -9.17 -25.35 -20.86
C VAL A 655 -9.68 -24.04 -20.23
N GLY A 656 -8.77 -23.13 -19.87
CA GLY A 656 -9.10 -21.81 -19.34
C GLY A 656 -9.94 -20.94 -20.30
N PHE A 657 -9.59 -20.90 -21.58
CA PHE A 657 -10.30 -20.16 -22.63
C PHE A 657 -11.73 -20.69 -22.83
N ALA A 658 -11.89 -22.00 -22.96
CA ALA A 658 -13.21 -22.64 -23.04
C ALA A 658 -14.03 -22.44 -21.75
N SER A 659 -13.38 -22.46 -20.58
CA SER A 659 -14.03 -22.12 -19.31
C SER A 659 -14.55 -20.69 -19.32
N ARG A 660 -13.76 -19.77 -19.89
CA ARG A 660 -14.02 -18.35 -19.89
C ARG A 660 -15.20 -17.95 -20.78
N THR A 661 -15.39 -18.58 -21.93
CA THR A 661 -16.58 -18.36 -22.79
C THR A 661 -17.88 -18.69 -22.05
N SER A 662 -17.83 -19.63 -21.10
CA SER A 662 -19.01 -20.00 -20.32
C SER A 662 -19.45 -18.93 -19.31
N LYS A 663 -18.62 -17.91 -19.04
CA LYS A 663 -18.98 -16.77 -18.18
C LYS A 663 -20.10 -15.91 -18.75
N ALA A 664 -20.32 -15.97 -20.06
CA ALA A 664 -21.43 -15.30 -20.72
C ALA A 664 -22.81 -15.85 -20.30
N PHE A 665 -22.88 -17.09 -19.78
CA PHE A 665 -24.12 -17.71 -19.32
C PHE A 665 -24.31 -17.48 -17.81
N SER A 666 -25.52 -17.08 -17.43
CA SER A 666 -25.89 -16.90 -16.03
C SER A 666 -26.25 -18.23 -15.34
N ASN A 667 -26.89 -19.15 -16.07
CA ASN A 667 -27.31 -20.46 -15.56
C ASN A 667 -27.58 -21.47 -16.71
N LYS A 668 -27.95 -22.71 -16.36
CA LYS A 668 -28.30 -23.76 -17.33
C LYS A 668 -29.40 -23.41 -18.31
N GLN A 669 -30.41 -22.65 -17.88
CA GLN A 669 -31.51 -22.27 -18.77
C GLN A 669 -30.98 -21.42 -19.93
N THR A 670 -30.07 -20.49 -19.65
CA THR A 670 -29.45 -19.67 -20.71
C THR A 670 -28.60 -20.50 -21.68
N VAL A 671 -27.91 -21.54 -21.19
CA VAL A 671 -27.13 -22.46 -22.05
C VAL A 671 -28.04 -23.25 -22.98
N LYS A 672 -29.15 -23.79 -22.44
CA LYS A 672 -30.15 -24.52 -23.22
C LYS A 672 -30.86 -23.66 -24.25
N GLN A 673 -31.26 -22.45 -23.87
CA GLN A 673 -31.91 -21.50 -24.76
C GLN A 673 -31.01 -21.10 -25.94
N CYS A 674 -29.69 -21.10 -25.76
CA CYS A 674 -28.73 -20.83 -26.83
C CYS A 674 -28.31 -22.08 -27.62
N GLY A 675 -28.81 -23.28 -27.29
CA GLY A 675 -28.39 -24.53 -27.93
C GLY A 675 -26.95 -24.95 -27.67
N CYS A 676 -26.26 -24.32 -26.70
CA CYS A 676 -24.82 -24.51 -26.50
C CYS A 676 -24.45 -25.69 -25.59
N SER A 677 -25.42 -26.41 -25.00
CA SER A 677 -25.17 -27.55 -24.10
C SER A 677 -24.26 -28.60 -24.74
N GLU A 678 -24.55 -28.99 -25.98
CA GLU A 678 -23.77 -30.02 -26.70
C GLU A 678 -22.31 -29.60 -26.89
N VAL A 679 -22.06 -28.33 -27.21
CA VAL A 679 -20.69 -27.82 -27.44
C VAL A 679 -19.86 -27.95 -26.16
N TYR A 680 -20.43 -27.65 -25.00
CA TYR A 680 -19.71 -27.80 -23.72
C TYR A 680 -19.56 -29.26 -23.27
N LEU A 681 -20.48 -30.14 -23.67
CA LEU A 681 -20.32 -31.59 -23.48
C LEU A 681 -19.18 -32.14 -24.35
N ASP A 682 -19.05 -31.68 -25.59
CA ASP A 682 -17.92 -32.00 -26.47
C ASP A 682 -16.58 -31.53 -25.87
N CYS A 683 -16.56 -30.32 -25.28
CA CYS A 683 -15.40 -29.81 -24.54
C CYS A 683 -15.06 -30.69 -23.33
N LEU A 684 -16.05 -31.10 -22.52
CA LEU A 684 -15.84 -32.00 -21.38
C LEU A 684 -15.24 -33.33 -21.82
N GLN A 685 -15.77 -33.95 -22.89
CA GLN A 685 -15.22 -35.18 -23.45
C GLN A 685 -13.77 -35.01 -23.92
N THR A 686 -13.43 -33.83 -24.44
CA THR A 686 -12.09 -33.53 -24.95
C THR A 686 -11.08 -33.24 -23.85
N PHE A 687 -11.47 -32.55 -22.77
CA PHE A 687 -10.54 -32.11 -21.72
C PHE A 687 -10.34 -33.13 -20.59
N LEU A 688 -11.34 -33.95 -20.27
CA LEU A 688 -11.24 -34.95 -19.19
C LEU A 688 -10.06 -35.94 -19.32
N PRO A 689 -9.69 -36.42 -20.52
CA PRO A 689 -8.53 -37.30 -20.69
C PRO A 689 -7.22 -36.71 -20.13
N ALA A 690 -7.08 -35.38 -20.06
CA ALA A 690 -5.86 -34.75 -19.55
C ALA A 690 -5.61 -35.01 -18.05
N ILE A 691 -6.65 -35.31 -17.26
CA ILE A 691 -6.51 -35.69 -15.84
C ILE A 691 -5.69 -37.00 -15.71
N SER A 692 -5.75 -37.86 -16.72
CA SER A 692 -5.06 -39.16 -16.75
C SER A 692 -3.63 -39.07 -17.30
N CYS A 693 -3.16 -37.88 -17.70
CA CYS A 693 -1.81 -37.71 -18.21
C CYS A 693 -0.78 -38.05 -17.12
N PRO A 694 0.24 -38.89 -17.39
CA PRO A 694 1.21 -39.27 -16.37
C PRO A 694 2.19 -38.15 -16.02
N VAL A 695 2.40 -37.18 -16.92
CA VAL A 695 3.34 -36.05 -16.79
C VAL A 695 2.60 -34.74 -16.51
N GLN A 696 3.25 -33.79 -15.83
CA GLN A 696 2.70 -32.45 -15.50
C GLN A 696 1.28 -32.48 -14.90
N ARG A 697 1.06 -33.38 -13.93
CA ARG A 697 -0.28 -33.69 -13.36
C ARG A 697 -0.94 -32.49 -12.68
N GLY A 698 -0.18 -31.69 -11.94
CA GLY A 698 -0.71 -30.57 -11.14
C GLY A 698 -1.44 -29.51 -11.98
N PRO A 699 -0.76 -28.86 -12.95
CA PRO A 699 -1.37 -27.84 -13.81
C PRO A 699 -2.63 -28.35 -14.54
N LEU A 700 -2.55 -29.52 -15.17
CA LEU A 700 -3.65 -30.11 -15.93
C LEU A 700 -4.87 -30.45 -15.05
N ARG A 701 -4.64 -31.05 -13.87
CA ARG A 701 -5.71 -31.35 -12.91
C ARG A 701 -6.38 -30.08 -12.41
N SER A 702 -5.59 -29.05 -12.09
CA SER A 702 -6.11 -27.76 -11.63
C SER A 702 -6.98 -27.08 -12.70
N ALA A 703 -6.52 -27.06 -13.95
CA ALA A 703 -7.25 -26.46 -15.07
C ALA A 703 -8.58 -27.18 -15.33
N VAL A 704 -8.56 -28.52 -15.46
CA VAL A 704 -9.78 -29.31 -15.71
C VAL A 704 -10.74 -29.24 -14.51
N ARG A 705 -10.23 -29.21 -13.27
CA ARG A 705 -11.06 -29.00 -12.07
C ARG A 705 -11.78 -27.65 -12.10
N SER A 706 -11.07 -26.57 -12.43
CA SER A 706 -11.65 -25.23 -12.57
C SER A 706 -12.76 -25.21 -13.63
N PHE A 707 -12.54 -25.90 -14.76
CA PHE A 707 -13.57 -26.09 -15.79
C PHE A 707 -14.77 -26.88 -15.28
N LEU A 708 -14.57 -27.99 -14.55
CA LEU A 708 -15.65 -28.78 -13.97
C LEU A 708 -16.52 -27.98 -13.00
N HIS A 709 -15.92 -27.16 -12.13
CA HIS A 709 -16.66 -26.24 -11.25
C HIS A 709 -17.62 -25.36 -12.03
N ARG A 710 -17.17 -24.86 -13.18
CA ARG A 710 -17.96 -24.00 -14.05
C ARG A 710 -19.02 -24.78 -14.83
N MET A 711 -18.70 -25.98 -15.32
CA MET A 711 -19.65 -26.86 -16.02
C MET A 711 -20.76 -27.37 -15.09
N ILE A 712 -20.50 -27.58 -13.80
CA ILE A 712 -21.55 -27.86 -12.80
C ILE A 712 -22.55 -26.71 -12.70
N ILE A 713 -22.08 -25.47 -12.83
CA ILE A 713 -22.95 -24.29 -12.85
C ILE A 713 -23.78 -24.24 -14.14
N CYS A 714 -23.14 -24.46 -15.28
CA CYS A 714 -23.72 -24.25 -16.62
C CYS A 714 -24.57 -25.44 -17.13
N LEU A 715 -24.24 -26.70 -16.82
CA LEU A 715 -24.90 -27.88 -17.40
C LEU A 715 -25.74 -28.69 -16.39
N GLU A 716 -25.50 -28.48 -15.09
CA GLU A 716 -26.16 -29.18 -13.98
C GLU A 716 -26.25 -30.69 -14.22
N GLU A 717 -27.44 -31.29 -14.27
CA GLU A 717 -27.62 -32.74 -14.39
C GLU A 717 -26.90 -33.37 -15.60
N GLU A 718 -26.67 -32.61 -16.68
CA GLU A 718 -25.99 -33.11 -17.89
C GLU A 718 -24.49 -33.36 -17.68
N VAL A 719 -23.88 -32.78 -16.63
CA VAL A 719 -22.48 -33.04 -16.27
C VAL A 719 -22.30 -34.32 -15.45
N LEU A 720 -23.37 -34.81 -14.81
CA LEU A 720 -23.32 -35.92 -13.86
C LEU A 720 -22.67 -37.21 -14.41
N PRO A 721 -22.89 -37.62 -15.68
CA PRO A 721 -22.23 -38.80 -16.23
C PRO A 721 -20.70 -38.73 -16.25
N PHE A 722 -20.13 -37.53 -16.26
CA PHE A 722 -18.69 -37.30 -16.36
C PHE A 722 -17.99 -37.22 -15.00
N ILE A 723 -18.74 -36.90 -13.93
CA ILE A 723 -18.20 -36.70 -12.58
C ILE A 723 -17.51 -37.96 -12.01
N PRO A 724 -18.06 -39.19 -12.13
CA PRO A 724 -17.42 -40.38 -11.58
C PRO A 724 -16.06 -40.67 -12.24
N ALA A 725 -15.98 -40.57 -13.57
CA ALA A 725 -14.74 -40.76 -14.30
C ALA A 725 -13.71 -39.69 -13.91
N ALA A 726 -14.11 -38.42 -13.88
CA ALA A 726 -13.23 -37.32 -13.44
C ALA A 726 -12.71 -37.54 -12.01
N SER A 727 -13.59 -37.90 -11.07
CA SER A 727 -13.25 -38.12 -9.67
C SER A 727 -12.29 -39.30 -9.50
N GLN A 728 -12.52 -40.40 -10.22
CA GLN A 728 -11.63 -41.56 -10.18
C GLN A 728 -10.23 -41.22 -10.67
N HIS A 729 -10.12 -40.43 -11.74
CA HIS A 729 -8.82 -40.04 -12.31
C HIS A 729 -8.11 -38.96 -11.49
N MET A 730 -8.84 -38.05 -10.83
CA MET A 730 -8.28 -37.04 -9.94
C MET A 730 -7.77 -37.63 -8.61
N LEU A 731 -8.45 -38.66 -8.10
CA LEU A 731 -8.08 -39.35 -6.85
C LEU A 731 -7.03 -40.44 -7.05
N LYS A 732 -6.72 -40.81 -8.29
CA LYS A 732 -5.65 -41.76 -8.61
C LYS A 732 -4.29 -41.08 -8.44
N ASP A 733 -3.41 -41.65 -7.63
CA ASP A 733 -2.08 -41.10 -7.33
C ASP A 733 -2.17 -39.63 -6.86
N CYS A 734 -3.01 -39.39 -5.85
CA CYS A 734 -3.36 -38.06 -5.35
C CYS A 734 -2.43 -37.63 -4.21
N GLU A 735 -1.92 -36.40 -4.28
CA GLU A 735 -1.14 -35.79 -3.19
C GLU A 735 -2.05 -35.09 -2.17
N PRO A 736 -1.57 -34.81 -0.93
CA PRO A 736 -2.37 -34.09 0.08
C PRO A 736 -2.92 -32.73 -0.41
N ARG A 737 -2.18 -32.04 -1.27
CA ARG A 737 -2.58 -30.76 -1.89
C ARG A 737 -3.74 -30.93 -2.88
N ASP A 738 -3.64 -31.93 -3.76
CA ASP A 738 -4.70 -32.25 -4.73
C ASP A 738 -6.02 -32.58 -4.04
N LEU A 739 -5.98 -33.28 -2.90
CA LEU A 739 -7.16 -33.59 -2.10
C LEU A 739 -7.78 -32.32 -1.49
N GLN A 740 -6.97 -31.43 -0.91
CA GLN A 740 -7.44 -30.17 -0.35
C GLN A 740 -8.17 -29.33 -1.40
N GLU A 741 -7.62 -29.28 -2.60
CA GLU A 741 -8.20 -28.51 -3.70
C GLU A 741 -9.40 -29.21 -4.37
N PHE A 742 -9.59 -30.53 -4.17
CA PHE A 742 -10.76 -31.28 -4.66
C PHE A 742 -11.99 -31.19 -3.73
N ILE A 743 -11.79 -30.95 -2.43
CA ILE A 743 -12.88 -30.81 -1.44
C ILE A 743 -13.93 -29.75 -1.86
N PRO A 744 -13.55 -28.55 -2.33
CA PRO A 744 -14.53 -27.56 -2.82
C PRO A 744 -15.41 -28.10 -3.95
N LEU A 745 -14.86 -28.93 -4.85
CA LEU A 745 -15.62 -29.51 -5.96
C LEU A 745 -16.65 -30.52 -5.46
N ILE A 746 -16.25 -31.40 -4.53
CA ILE A 746 -17.18 -32.33 -3.87
C ILE A 746 -18.29 -31.57 -3.14
N SER A 747 -17.93 -30.51 -2.41
CA SER A 747 -18.88 -29.67 -1.68
C SER A 747 -19.90 -29.05 -2.64
N GLN A 748 -19.44 -28.50 -3.77
CA GLN A 748 -20.31 -27.92 -4.79
C GLN A 748 -21.25 -28.96 -5.41
N ILE A 749 -20.74 -30.15 -5.74
CA ILE A 749 -21.55 -31.27 -6.28
C ILE A 749 -22.63 -31.68 -5.27
N THR A 750 -22.24 -31.87 -4.01
CA THR A 750 -23.14 -32.31 -2.93
C THR A 750 -24.22 -31.26 -2.66
N ALA A 751 -23.84 -29.99 -2.60
CA ALA A 751 -24.76 -28.88 -2.39
C ALA A 751 -25.77 -28.73 -3.54
N LYS A 752 -25.32 -28.94 -4.79
CA LYS A 752 -26.14 -28.72 -5.99
C LYS A 752 -27.03 -29.91 -6.36
N PHE A 753 -26.59 -31.15 -6.11
CA PHE A 753 -27.27 -32.38 -6.57
C PHE A 753 -27.84 -33.26 -5.44
N LYS A 754 -28.29 -32.65 -4.33
CA LYS A 754 -28.71 -33.25 -3.03
C LYS A 754 -29.46 -34.61 -3.05
N VAL A 755 -30.08 -35.04 -4.16
CA VAL A 755 -30.84 -36.30 -4.29
C VAL A 755 -30.28 -37.25 -5.38
N GLN A 756 -29.66 -36.76 -6.45
CA GLN A 756 -29.18 -37.58 -7.58
C GLN A 756 -27.69 -37.99 -7.47
N GLY A 757 -26.89 -37.30 -6.65
CA GLY A 757 -25.49 -37.68 -6.42
C GLY A 757 -25.33 -39.06 -5.75
N CYS A 758 -26.33 -39.50 -4.99
CA CYS A 758 -26.32 -40.79 -4.28
C CYS A 758 -26.54 -42.01 -5.21
N THR A 759 -27.18 -41.85 -6.36
CA THR A 759 -27.57 -42.98 -7.23
C THR A 759 -26.47 -43.38 -8.22
N ILE A 760 -25.53 -42.48 -8.51
CA ILE A 760 -24.52 -42.67 -9.57
C ILE A 760 -23.41 -43.66 -9.15
N ASN A 761 -23.17 -43.82 -7.85
CA ASN A 761 -22.12 -44.70 -7.31
C ASN A 761 -22.54 -46.18 -7.17
N GLN A 762 -23.77 -46.55 -7.52
CA GLN A 762 -24.28 -47.92 -7.31
C GLN A 762 -23.87 -48.92 -8.41
N ASN A 763 -23.41 -48.47 -9.59
CA ASN A 763 -23.19 -49.37 -10.74
C ASN A 763 -21.75 -49.88 -10.96
N LYS A 764 -20.80 -49.60 -10.07
CA LYS A 764 -19.51 -50.34 -9.95
C LYS A 764 -18.79 -49.93 -8.65
N PRO A 765 -18.58 -50.83 -7.67
CA PRO A 765 -17.80 -50.50 -6.48
C PRO A 765 -16.34 -50.23 -6.88
N VAL A 766 -15.89 -48.98 -6.75
CA VAL A 766 -14.47 -48.61 -6.91
C VAL A 766 -13.70 -49.15 -5.70
N LYS A 767 -12.92 -50.21 -5.90
CA LYS A 767 -11.98 -50.71 -4.88
C LYS A 767 -10.82 -49.71 -4.76
N PHE A 768 -10.78 -48.95 -3.66
CA PHE A 768 -9.59 -48.20 -3.26
C PHE A 768 -8.56 -49.18 -2.71
N THR A 769 -7.46 -49.37 -3.42
CA THR A 769 -6.30 -50.14 -2.93
C THR A 769 -5.21 -49.14 -2.64
N VAL A 770 -5.10 -48.69 -1.39
CA VAL A 770 -3.95 -47.91 -0.93
C VAL A 770 -2.82 -48.92 -0.71
N ASN A 771 -1.83 -48.94 -1.61
CA ASN A 771 -0.64 -49.78 -1.44
C ASN A 771 0.23 -49.21 -0.31
N ALA A 772 -0.06 -49.63 0.92
CA ALA A 772 0.90 -49.66 2.00
C ALA A 772 1.33 -51.12 2.21
N ALA A 773 2.58 -51.43 1.88
CA ALA A 773 3.21 -52.73 2.17
C ALA A 773 3.37 -52.93 3.70
N PRO A 774 3.58 -54.16 4.22
CA PRO A 774 2.48 -54.93 4.81
C PRO A 774 2.73 -55.26 6.30
N HIS A 775 1.66 -55.25 7.11
CA HIS A 775 1.57 -56.19 8.24
C HIS A 775 0.26 -56.98 8.13
N LYS A 776 0.45 -58.29 7.96
CA LYS A 776 -0.56 -59.35 7.82
C LYS A 776 -1.74 -59.16 8.78
N LEU A 777 -2.95 -59.19 8.23
CA LEU A 777 -4.09 -59.89 8.81
C LEU A 777 -5.04 -60.27 7.68
N MET A 778 -5.05 -61.57 7.36
CA MET A 778 -6.09 -62.18 6.56
C MET A 778 -7.43 -61.98 7.26
N LEU A 779 -8.49 -61.67 6.51
CA LEU A 779 -9.84 -62.20 6.74
C LEU A 779 -10.68 -62.01 5.47
N GLN A 780 -11.23 -63.13 5.00
CA GLN A 780 -12.15 -63.24 3.87
C GLN A 780 -13.57 -62.82 4.31
N GLN A 781 -14.30 -62.17 3.40
CA GLN A 781 -15.73 -61.79 3.42
C GLN A 781 -16.18 -60.76 4.50
N PRO A 782 -16.99 -59.74 4.13
CA PRO A 782 -17.34 -58.67 5.05
C PRO A 782 -18.57 -59.03 5.89
N ASP A 783 -18.35 -59.30 7.16
CA ASP A 783 -19.42 -59.42 8.16
C ASP A 783 -19.60 -58.07 8.87
N VAL A 784 -20.84 -57.55 8.89
CA VAL A 784 -21.25 -56.18 9.25
C VAL A 784 -20.84 -55.74 10.67
N LYS A 785 -20.37 -56.66 11.52
CA LYS A 785 -19.89 -56.37 12.88
C LYS A 785 -18.51 -55.72 12.95
N VAL A 786 -17.63 -55.90 11.96
CA VAL A 786 -16.26 -55.35 12.02
C VAL A 786 -16.24 -53.82 11.80
N LEU A 787 -17.12 -53.29 10.94
CA LEU A 787 -17.26 -51.84 10.69
C LEU A 787 -17.80 -51.07 11.90
N LYS A 788 -18.71 -51.67 12.68
CA LYS A 788 -19.17 -51.10 13.96
C LYS A 788 -18.06 -51.05 15.02
N ASN A 789 -17.12 -51.98 14.97
CA ASN A 789 -15.97 -51.99 15.90
C ASN A 789 -14.92 -50.95 15.51
N TYR A 790 -14.71 -50.67 14.22
CA TYR A 790 -13.83 -49.57 13.79
C TYR A 790 -14.33 -48.19 14.22
N MET A 791 -15.65 -47.95 14.24
CA MET A 791 -16.22 -46.72 14.80
C MET A 791 -16.08 -46.60 16.33
N LYS A 792 -15.98 -47.73 17.05
CA LYS A 792 -15.75 -47.71 18.51
C LYS A 792 -14.30 -47.39 18.88
N VAL A 793 -13.33 -47.79 18.06
CA VAL A 793 -11.90 -47.49 18.32
C VAL A 793 -11.59 -45.98 18.24
N PHE A 794 -12.42 -45.19 17.57
CA PHE A 794 -12.30 -43.72 17.53
C PHE A 794 -12.98 -42.99 18.71
N GLN A 795 -13.63 -43.70 19.64
CA GLN A 795 -14.28 -43.12 20.81
C GLN A 795 -13.51 -43.33 22.14
N GLU A 796 -12.38 -44.03 22.14
CA GLU A 796 -11.52 -44.12 23.31
C GLU A 796 -10.34 -43.13 23.25
N PRO A 797 -10.12 -42.27 24.26
CA PRO A 797 -9.09 -41.21 24.24
C PRO A 797 -7.64 -41.73 24.20
N SER A 798 -7.42 -43.02 24.41
CA SER A 798 -6.12 -43.56 24.85
C SER A 798 -5.17 -44.00 23.73
N CYS A 799 -5.62 -44.12 22.47
CA CYS A 799 -4.78 -44.62 21.36
C CYS A 799 -4.47 -43.56 20.28
N CYS A 800 -4.76 -42.28 20.55
CA CYS A 800 -4.81 -41.23 19.54
C CYS A 800 -3.58 -40.31 19.49
N LEU A 801 -2.37 -40.77 19.84
CA LEU A 801 -1.18 -39.91 19.95
C LEU A 801 -0.23 -39.90 18.74
N HIS A 802 -0.47 -40.66 17.67
CA HIS A 802 0.46 -40.69 16.51
C HIS A 802 -0.17 -40.56 15.11
N ILE A 803 -1.39 -40.02 14.98
CA ILE A 803 -2.01 -39.80 13.66
C ILE A 803 -2.27 -38.30 13.47
N PRO A 804 -1.72 -37.65 12.42
CA PRO A 804 -1.91 -36.22 12.15
C PRO A 804 -3.39 -35.85 12.02
N LEU A 805 -3.77 -34.67 12.54
CA LEU A 805 -5.16 -34.19 12.57
C LEU A 805 -5.79 -34.13 11.17
N SER A 806 -4.99 -33.85 10.15
CA SER A 806 -5.39 -33.86 8.74
C SER A 806 -5.92 -35.23 8.32
N VAL A 807 -5.22 -36.32 8.68
CA VAL A 807 -5.59 -37.71 8.32
C VAL A 807 -6.91 -38.13 8.99
N ARG A 808 -7.20 -37.66 10.21
CA ARG A 808 -8.49 -37.91 10.88
C ARG A 808 -9.66 -37.21 10.20
N PHE A 809 -9.45 -35.96 9.78
CA PHE A 809 -10.44 -35.21 9.01
C PHE A 809 -10.67 -35.85 7.64
N TYR A 810 -9.60 -36.32 6.98
CA TYR A 810 -9.64 -37.02 5.70
C TYR A 810 -10.44 -38.33 5.76
N VAL A 811 -10.21 -39.17 6.76
CA VAL A 811 -10.97 -40.42 6.93
C VAL A 811 -12.43 -40.13 7.24
N ALA A 812 -12.74 -39.11 8.05
CA ALA A 812 -14.13 -38.74 8.36
C ALA A 812 -14.90 -38.25 7.12
N VAL A 813 -14.28 -37.41 6.28
CA VAL A 813 -14.92 -36.89 5.05
C VAL A 813 -15.11 -37.99 4.01
N LEU A 814 -14.09 -38.84 3.78
CA LEU A 814 -14.20 -39.98 2.85
C LEU A 814 -15.21 -41.03 3.34
N THR A 815 -15.26 -41.30 4.64
CA THR A 815 -16.24 -42.23 5.23
C THR A 815 -17.65 -41.65 5.15
N HIS A 816 -17.83 -40.35 5.35
CA HIS A 816 -19.12 -39.69 5.19
C HIS A 816 -19.56 -39.69 3.72
N PHE A 817 -18.66 -39.40 2.79
CA PHE A 817 -18.94 -39.45 1.35
C PHE A 817 -19.30 -40.88 0.89
N TYR A 818 -18.59 -41.91 1.40
CA TYR A 818 -18.88 -43.32 1.11
C TYR A 818 -20.22 -43.77 1.72
N CYS A 819 -20.53 -43.36 2.96
CA CYS A 819 -21.81 -43.67 3.61
C CYS A 819 -23.01 -42.96 2.98
N VAL A 820 -22.83 -41.73 2.48
CA VAL A 820 -23.85 -40.98 1.72
C VAL A 820 -24.05 -41.60 0.33
N CYS A 821 -22.99 -41.96 -0.38
CA CYS A 821 -23.06 -42.64 -1.68
C CYS A 821 -23.62 -44.07 -1.60
N ALA A 822 -23.45 -44.76 -0.47
CA ALA A 822 -23.96 -46.12 -0.25
C ALA A 822 -25.36 -46.16 0.40
N GLY A 823 -26.01 -45.00 0.60
CA GLY A 823 -27.41 -44.91 1.06
C GLY A 823 -27.64 -45.22 2.55
N PHE A 824 -26.62 -45.13 3.40
CA PHE A 824 -26.72 -45.53 4.81
C PHE A 824 -27.33 -44.48 5.76
N PHE A 825 -27.56 -43.25 5.30
CA PHE A 825 -28.21 -42.19 6.10
C PHE A 825 -29.48 -41.66 5.40
N PRO A 826 -30.65 -41.59 6.09
CA PRO A 826 -31.81 -40.88 5.60
C PRO A 826 -31.56 -39.36 5.56
N ALA A 827 -32.18 -38.67 4.61
CA ALA A 827 -32.04 -37.23 4.41
C ALA A 827 -32.37 -36.44 5.70
N GLY A 828 -31.38 -35.72 6.26
CA GLY A 828 -31.61 -34.74 7.34
C GLY A 828 -30.63 -34.73 8.52
N GLN A 829 -29.62 -35.60 8.60
CA GLN A 829 -28.62 -35.54 9.68
C GLN A 829 -27.31 -34.88 9.23
N THR A 830 -27.02 -33.71 9.80
CA THR A 830 -25.71 -33.07 9.73
C THR A 830 -24.77 -33.71 10.75
N LEU A 831 -23.61 -34.20 10.32
CA LEU A 831 -22.56 -34.65 11.24
C LEU A 831 -21.90 -33.41 11.85
N LYS A 832 -22.31 -33.03 13.07
CA LYS A 832 -21.58 -32.02 13.87
C LYS A 832 -20.27 -32.65 14.32
N LEU A 833 -19.16 -32.28 13.68
CA LEU A 833 -17.83 -32.44 14.24
C LEU A 833 -17.64 -31.33 15.28
N GLU A 834 -17.96 -31.61 16.54
CA GLU A 834 -17.51 -30.77 17.65
C GLU A 834 -16.01 -30.94 17.80
N LEU A 835 -15.24 -30.02 17.22
CA LEU A 835 -13.88 -29.75 17.67
C LEU A 835 -14.01 -29.07 19.03
N SER A 836 -13.81 -29.82 20.11
CA SER A 836 -13.69 -29.26 21.45
C SER A 836 -12.41 -28.42 21.55
N SER A 837 -12.47 -27.15 21.13
CA SER A 837 -11.50 -26.14 21.54
C SER A 837 -11.88 -25.68 22.95
N GLY A 838 -11.40 -26.38 23.96
CA GLY A 838 -11.46 -25.92 25.34
C GLY A 838 -10.46 -24.77 25.53
N ALA A 839 -10.95 -23.53 25.49
CA ALA A 839 -10.32 -22.39 26.17
C ALA A 839 -11.38 -21.30 26.39
N THR A 840 -11.86 -21.24 27.62
CA THR A 840 -12.66 -20.14 28.20
C THR A 840 -11.90 -18.82 28.18
N TYR A 841 -12.52 -17.72 27.74
CA TYR A 841 -12.30 -16.38 28.31
C TYR A 841 -13.57 -15.53 28.21
N ARG A 842 -13.97 -14.92 29.34
CA ARG A 842 -15.15 -14.06 29.53
C ARG A 842 -14.85 -12.61 29.09
N PRO A 843 -15.90 -11.81 28.78
CA PRO A 843 -15.76 -10.44 28.29
C PRO A 843 -15.54 -9.42 29.43
N PRO A 844 -14.97 -8.26 29.11
CA PRO A 844 -15.64 -6.97 29.19
C PRO A 844 -16.19 -6.52 27.84
#